data_AF-A0A1Y1UX32-F1
#
_entry.id   AF-A0A1Y1UX32-F1
#
_cell.length_a   1.000
_cell.length_b   1.000
_cell.length_c   1.000
_cell.angle_alpha   90.00
_cell.angle_beta   90.00
_cell.angle_gamma   90.00
#
_symmetry.space_group_name_H-M   'P 1'
#
loop_
_entity.id
_entity.type
_entity.pdbx_description
1 polymer ?
#
loop_
_entity_poly.entity_id
_entity_poly.type
_entity_poly.pdbx_seq_one_letter_code
_entity_poly.pdbx_strand_id
1 'polypeptide(L)'
;MLNSVVIILSLLLIQIYSINGVTLNIICFSYSEDSQPFTPLADSFNNYSKENNLDITIKLHMLSNLNVTNNIEDYVSLLDSLFKKKDEKYDIYFYETTFITDYDLYLLDLKKIIPEEHIKMFNPDFVEQYCTINDKLIGLPVTLSFSVLYSNRNILNKYNKNIPKTWDELLDTSKYILEMERTNYNNTELRAYNGLFNDIWGSYSYYEFIYSYRDSKDSKFPDFQSETTIKALEMIKKIKNEISSDEEFKSLEPYSLTHLIFGTSIFIKYWVLAEPLLSTVHEHYDISLNPGHDKNISSSRMIGYNVGVNKNIEKYKDKLNAAAEFVKYSLSYDFQKELFIDGRSVPAIFSLFDDEDVCKVKDCDMFKNMQLMQEPVVENNIKSNFNKKFFKYANEYLYENKTLKETLSNFESISKIHYIKLDSSDSYIGLISVIIISVFSLLMILSLIVLFIENMSPYFEFLSIDLWILIIFGITTTLCSSITLIGEITEIKCQMKIFLLSIGLTMTIIPLQYKLIVNFPEKNGFSEWVKKYKYIFIIFFILIDLLLNGLSFIKPYYNANIVFTDELNFKTCELNNSFGKVFINLIILYKFITLLVTVFLVFIEWNIKSTFYDIRFVTYSIYSSILLIVMFNVINIINFNDYKTDFILNGILFLINSISNYIFLFGNKLFFAFMKKKNVKIAFINKINNHFINNDEEEEEESSTKNYPVNTISTNKDNNNNSNYDSNTFDEQNTSPVTSLISKLVNYHFATETSSVYSSKEIETNYIQSKKMMEISEIKI
;
A
#
# COMPACT_ATOMS: atom_id res chain seq x y z
N MET A 1 -66.37 37.22 -29.09
CA MET A 1 -66.06 36.34 -27.93
C MET A 1 -65.68 34.93 -28.37
N LEU A 2 -66.55 34.16 -29.05
CA LEU A 2 -66.26 32.77 -29.42
C LEU A 2 -64.95 32.59 -30.22
N ASN A 3 -64.71 33.36 -31.29
CA ASN A 3 -63.46 33.30 -32.07
C ASN A 3 -62.22 33.64 -31.23
N SER A 4 -62.34 34.57 -30.29
CA SER A 4 -61.25 34.96 -29.38
C SER A 4 -60.88 33.81 -28.44
N VAL A 5 -61.89 33.09 -27.92
CA VAL A 5 -61.70 31.90 -27.09
C VAL A 5 -61.09 30.75 -27.89
N VAL A 6 -61.52 30.52 -29.13
CA VAL A 6 -60.92 29.51 -30.02
C VAL A 6 -59.45 29.83 -30.33
N ILE A 7 -59.13 31.10 -30.65
CA ILE A 7 -57.74 31.53 -30.90
C ILE A 7 -56.88 31.32 -29.65
N ILE A 8 -57.38 31.71 -28.46
CA ILE A 8 -56.67 31.51 -27.18
C ILE A 8 -56.52 30.01 -26.86
N LEU A 9 -57.53 29.18 -27.10
CA LEU A 9 -57.42 27.73 -26.93
C LEU A 9 -56.44 27.10 -27.93
N SER A 10 -56.39 27.57 -29.18
CA SER A 10 -55.39 27.10 -30.14
C SER A 10 -53.98 27.55 -29.77
N LEU A 11 -53.79 28.77 -29.26
CA LEU A 11 -52.50 29.24 -28.76
C LEU A 11 -52.06 28.51 -27.48
N LEU A 12 -53.00 28.21 -26.57
CA LEU A 12 -52.74 27.36 -25.40
C LEU A 12 -52.46 25.91 -25.80
N LEU A 13 -53.16 25.36 -26.80
CA LEU A 13 -52.86 24.04 -27.34
C LEU A 13 -51.51 24.01 -28.06
N ILE A 14 -51.10 25.09 -28.73
CA ILE A 14 -49.75 25.25 -29.30
C ILE A 14 -48.70 25.42 -28.19
N GLN A 15 -49.01 26.04 -27.05
CA GLN A 15 -48.13 26.05 -25.87
C GLN A 15 -48.06 24.69 -25.16
N ILE A 16 -49.12 23.89 -25.19
CA ILE A 16 -49.15 22.51 -24.67
C ILE A 16 -48.45 21.54 -25.64
N TYR A 17 -48.51 21.84 -26.95
CA TYR A 17 -47.68 21.25 -28.01
C TYR A 17 -46.35 22.01 -28.22
N SER A 18 -45.91 22.79 -27.23
CA SER A 18 -44.52 23.24 -27.20
C SER A 18 -43.67 22.02 -26.86
N ILE A 19 -43.30 21.26 -27.90
CA ILE A 19 -42.34 20.17 -27.79
C ILE A 19 -41.08 20.78 -27.17
N ASN A 20 -40.74 20.33 -25.97
CA ASN A 20 -39.60 20.86 -25.23
C ASN A 20 -38.34 20.18 -25.77
N GLY A 21 -37.75 20.78 -26.80
CA GLY A 21 -36.53 20.28 -27.43
C GLY A 21 -35.43 19.99 -26.42
N VAL A 22 -34.83 18.81 -26.55
CA VAL A 22 -33.84 18.29 -25.60
C VAL A 22 -32.50 18.94 -25.90
N THR A 23 -32.05 19.83 -25.01
CA THR A 23 -30.69 20.38 -25.09
C THR A 23 -29.70 19.46 -24.36
N LEU A 24 -28.68 18.99 -25.07
CA LEU A 24 -27.54 18.28 -24.51
C LEU A 24 -26.35 19.22 -24.39
N ASN A 25 -25.76 19.29 -23.20
CA ASN A 25 -24.55 20.06 -22.94
C ASN A 25 -23.34 19.15 -23.05
N ILE A 26 -22.44 19.45 -23.97
CA ILE A 26 -21.23 18.65 -24.22
C ILE A 26 -20.01 19.46 -23.82
N ILE A 27 -19.04 18.84 -23.15
CA ILE A 27 -17.73 19.45 -22.86
C ILE A 27 -16.63 18.72 -23.64
N CYS A 28 -15.68 19.48 -24.19
CA CYS A 28 -14.49 18.98 -24.87
C CYS A 28 -13.29 19.92 -24.62
N PHE A 29 -12.10 19.47 -24.99
CA PHE A 29 -10.89 20.30 -25.02
C PHE A 29 -10.28 20.30 -26.43
N SER A 30 -9.70 21.42 -26.85
CA SER A 30 -8.91 21.52 -28.08
C SER A 30 -7.79 22.56 -27.94
N TYR A 31 -6.65 22.31 -28.60
CA TYR A 31 -5.56 23.26 -28.71
C TYR A 31 -5.82 24.39 -29.72
N SER A 32 -6.82 24.23 -30.59
CA SER A 32 -7.25 25.23 -31.58
C SER A 32 -8.77 25.23 -31.69
N GLU A 33 -9.39 26.41 -31.73
CA GLU A 33 -10.84 26.53 -31.88
C GLU A 33 -11.28 26.36 -33.36
N ASP A 34 -10.41 26.69 -34.32
CA ASP A 34 -10.68 26.58 -35.76
C ASP A 34 -10.27 25.23 -36.38
N SER A 35 -9.21 24.61 -35.84
CA SER A 35 -8.61 23.36 -36.32
C SER A 35 -8.99 22.21 -35.38
N GLN A 36 -10.28 21.85 -35.36
CA GLN A 36 -10.84 20.79 -34.52
C GLN A 36 -12.15 20.18 -35.08
N PRO A 37 -12.50 18.94 -34.69
CA PRO A 37 -13.64 18.20 -35.25
C PRO A 37 -14.97 18.33 -34.46
N PHE A 38 -14.96 18.89 -33.25
CA PHE A 38 -16.12 18.92 -32.35
C PHE A 38 -17.19 19.95 -32.74
N THR A 39 -16.80 21.15 -33.21
CA THR A 39 -17.80 22.13 -33.72
C THR A 39 -18.46 21.62 -35.00
N PRO A 40 -17.72 21.13 -36.02
CA PRO A 40 -18.33 20.44 -37.16
C PRO A 40 -19.30 19.33 -36.75
N LEU A 41 -18.91 18.45 -35.82
CA LEU A 41 -19.81 17.42 -35.28
C LEU A 41 -21.10 17.99 -34.67
N ALA A 42 -20.98 19.01 -33.82
CA ALA A 42 -22.14 19.62 -33.17
C ALA A 42 -23.08 20.27 -34.19
N ASP A 43 -22.53 20.95 -35.21
CA ASP A 43 -23.30 21.62 -36.26
C ASP A 43 -23.94 20.63 -37.25
N SER A 44 -23.20 19.62 -37.72
CA SER A 44 -23.72 18.56 -38.59
C SER A 44 -24.82 17.76 -37.88
N PHE A 45 -24.64 17.40 -36.60
CA PHE A 45 -25.71 16.77 -35.82
C PHE A 45 -26.92 17.72 -35.62
N ASN A 46 -26.69 19.01 -35.32
CA ASN A 46 -27.78 19.98 -35.15
C ASN A 46 -28.60 20.17 -36.43
N ASN A 47 -27.99 19.97 -37.62
CA ASN A 47 -28.70 19.99 -38.89
C ASN A 47 -29.44 18.66 -39.13
N TYR A 48 -28.76 17.52 -38.95
CA TYR A 48 -29.38 16.17 -38.97
C TYR A 48 -30.62 16.09 -38.06
N SER A 49 -30.55 16.66 -36.85
CA SER A 49 -31.64 16.72 -35.88
C SER A 49 -32.85 17.52 -36.39
N LYS A 50 -32.63 18.64 -37.09
CA LYS A 50 -33.72 19.42 -37.71
C LYS A 50 -34.34 18.67 -38.89
N GLU A 51 -33.51 18.10 -39.76
CA GLU A 51 -33.96 17.38 -40.96
C GLU A 51 -34.78 16.13 -40.59
N ASN A 52 -34.40 15.43 -39.52
CA ASN A 52 -35.09 14.24 -39.03
C ASN A 52 -36.15 14.53 -37.95
N ASN A 53 -36.42 15.82 -37.66
CA ASN A 53 -37.40 16.28 -36.67
C ASN A 53 -37.20 15.65 -35.26
N LEU A 54 -35.95 15.47 -34.84
CA LEU A 54 -35.59 14.83 -33.57
C LEU A 54 -35.78 15.77 -32.36
N ASP A 55 -35.82 17.08 -32.60
CA ASP A 55 -35.91 18.14 -31.58
C ASP A 55 -34.81 18.04 -30.50
N ILE A 56 -33.60 17.63 -30.91
CA ILE A 56 -32.40 17.59 -30.08
C ILE A 56 -31.51 18.78 -30.48
N THR A 57 -30.97 19.51 -29.50
CA THR A 57 -29.98 20.58 -29.74
C THR A 57 -28.70 20.30 -28.95
N ILE A 58 -27.57 20.28 -29.64
CA ILE A 58 -26.24 20.16 -29.04
C ILE A 58 -25.70 21.53 -28.71
N LYS A 59 -25.31 21.71 -27.45
CA LYS A 59 -24.59 22.89 -26.97
C LYS A 59 -23.18 22.47 -26.55
N LEU A 60 -22.21 22.79 -27.39
CA LEU A 60 -20.79 22.53 -27.14
C LEU A 60 -20.20 23.60 -26.20
N HIS A 61 -19.45 23.14 -25.20
CA HIS A 61 -18.67 23.96 -24.27
C HIS A 61 -17.21 23.56 -24.43
N MET A 62 -16.55 24.17 -25.43
CA MET A 62 -15.15 23.91 -25.73
C MET A 62 -14.25 24.64 -24.75
N LEU A 63 -13.24 23.94 -24.26
CA LEU A 63 -12.12 24.52 -23.52
C LEU A 63 -10.89 24.56 -24.43
N SER A 64 -10.15 25.66 -24.35
CA SER A 64 -8.97 25.93 -25.17
C SER A 64 -7.88 26.58 -24.32
N ASN A 65 -6.66 26.61 -24.84
CA ASN A 65 -5.53 27.35 -24.27
C ASN A 65 -5.76 28.88 -24.16
N LEU A 66 -6.78 29.42 -24.82
CA LEU A 66 -7.22 30.81 -24.70
C LEU A 66 -8.16 31.02 -23.50
N ASN A 67 -8.92 30.00 -23.13
CA ASN A 67 -10.03 30.09 -22.16
C ASN A 67 -9.76 29.37 -20.83
N VAL A 68 -8.77 28.47 -20.77
CA VAL A 68 -8.38 27.71 -19.58
C VAL A 68 -6.86 27.66 -19.48
N THR A 69 -6.36 27.58 -18.24
CA THR A 69 -4.94 27.40 -17.94
C THR A 69 -4.39 26.13 -18.60
N ASN A 70 -3.45 26.36 -19.51
CA ASN A 70 -2.22 25.61 -19.83
C ASN A 70 -2.19 24.24 -20.54
N ASN A 71 -2.95 23.18 -20.24
CA ASN A 71 -2.81 21.92 -21.02
C ASN A 71 -3.97 20.89 -20.89
N ILE A 72 -3.77 19.70 -21.50
CA ILE A 72 -4.66 18.54 -21.40
C ILE A 72 -4.73 17.92 -19.99
N GLU A 73 -3.67 18.01 -19.17
CA GLU A 73 -3.70 17.51 -17.78
C GLU A 73 -4.62 18.35 -16.88
N ASP A 74 -4.67 19.67 -17.11
CA ASP A 74 -5.62 20.59 -16.47
C ASP A 74 -7.06 20.24 -16.86
N TYR A 75 -7.30 19.81 -18.11
CA TYR A 75 -8.61 19.31 -18.55
C TYR A 75 -9.00 17.98 -17.86
N VAL A 76 -8.09 17.00 -17.80
CA VAL A 76 -8.31 15.74 -17.06
C VAL A 76 -8.61 16.03 -15.59
N SER A 77 -7.88 16.95 -14.97
CA SER A 77 -8.09 17.38 -13.58
C SER A 77 -9.46 18.04 -13.36
N LEU A 78 -9.96 18.79 -14.35
CA LEU A 78 -11.31 19.35 -14.34
C LEU A 78 -12.38 18.25 -14.44
N LEU A 79 -12.23 17.28 -15.35
CA LEU A 79 -13.14 16.15 -15.48
C LEU A 79 -13.24 15.37 -14.18
N ASP A 80 -12.11 15.02 -13.58
CA ASP A 80 -12.00 14.40 -12.26
C ASP A 80 -12.77 15.17 -11.17
N SER A 81 -12.70 16.51 -11.17
CA SER A 81 -13.41 17.39 -10.25
C SER A 81 -14.92 17.39 -10.47
N LEU A 82 -15.38 17.41 -11.73
CA LEU A 82 -16.79 17.36 -12.12
C LEU A 82 -17.42 16.00 -11.75
N PHE A 83 -16.73 14.91 -12.06
CA PHE A 83 -17.17 13.55 -11.74
C PHE A 83 -17.27 13.32 -10.22
N LYS A 84 -16.24 13.70 -9.44
CA LYS A 84 -16.26 13.59 -7.96
C LYS A 84 -17.40 14.40 -7.32
N LYS A 85 -17.79 15.53 -7.93
CA LYS A 85 -18.95 16.34 -7.51
C LYS A 85 -20.31 15.77 -7.95
N LYS A 86 -20.33 14.75 -8.81
CA LYS A 86 -21.53 14.24 -9.51
C LYS A 86 -22.28 15.35 -10.23
N ASP A 87 -21.53 16.19 -10.93
CA ASP A 87 -22.06 17.34 -11.63
C ASP A 87 -23.05 16.93 -12.75
N GLU A 88 -24.12 17.71 -12.93
CA GLU A 88 -25.19 17.50 -13.93
C GLU A 88 -25.22 18.63 -14.99
N LYS A 89 -24.19 19.49 -15.05
CA LYS A 89 -24.07 20.58 -16.03
C LYS A 89 -23.80 20.08 -17.45
N TYR A 90 -23.11 18.95 -17.56
CA TYR A 90 -22.73 18.31 -18.83
C TYR A 90 -23.35 16.92 -18.93
N ASP A 91 -23.96 16.65 -20.07
CA ASP A 91 -24.65 15.40 -20.40
C ASP A 91 -23.70 14.41 -21.08
N ILE A 92 -22.72 14.93 -21.84
CA ILE A 92 -21.73 14.16 -22.61
C ILE A 92 -20.34 14.79 -22.42
N TYR A 93 -19.32 13.94 -22.33
CA TYR A 93 -17.92 14.31 -22.15
C TYR A 93 -17.09 13.74 -23.30
N PHE A 94 -16.31 14.59 -23.96
CA PHE A 94 -15.21 14.15 -24.82
C PHE A 94 -13.93 14.08 -23.99
N TYR A 95 -13.47 12.89 -23.64
CA TYR A 95 -12.29 12.68 -22.81
C TYR A 95 -11.18 11.96 -23.59
N GLU A 96 -9.92 12.24 -23.26
CA GLU A 96 -8.78 11.69 -24.00
C GLU A 96 -8.66 10.17 -23.77
N THR A 97 -8.43 9.44 -24.85
CA THR A 97 -8.56 7.98 -24.95
C THR A 97 -7.53 7.20 -24.14
N THR A 98 -6.36 7.79 -23.85
CA THR A 98 -5.29 7.18 -23.04
C THR A 98 -5.32 7.59 -21.57
N PHE A 99 -6.04 8.67 -21.21
CA PHE A 99 -6.25 9.13 -19.82
C PHE A 99 -7.48 8.49 -19.16
N ILE A 100 -7.46 7.15 -19.10
CA ILE A 100 -8.52 6.35 -18.49
C ILE A 100 -8.28 6.24 -16.97
N THR A 101 -9.05 7.00 -16.18
CA THR A 101 -9.14 6.85 -14.72
C THR A 101 -10.39 6.02 -14.34
N ASP A 102 -10.82 5.99 -13.07
CA ASP A 102 -12.01 5.28 -12.57
C ASP A 102 -13.35 5.89 -13.06
N TYR A 103 -13.45 6.22 -14.35
CA TYR A 103 -14.62 6.82 -14.98
C TYR A 103 -15.81 5.84 -15.10
N ASP A 104 -15.61 4.54 -14.90
CA ASP A 104 -16.68 3.52 -14.87
C ASP A 104 -17.68 3.67 -13.71
N LEU A 105 -17.33 4.51 -12.73
CA LEU A 105 -18.19 4.94 -11.63
C LEU A 105 -19.18 6.03 -12.08
N TYR A 106 -18.78 6.87 -13.06
CA TYR A 106 -19.42 8.15 -13.41
C TYR A 106 -19.98 8.21 -14.84
N LEU A 107 -19.45 7.43 -15.76
CA LEU A 107 -19.93 7.28 -17.13
C LEU A 107 -20.90 6.09 -17.25
N LEU A 108 -21.80 6.18 -18.21
CA LEU A 108 -22.75 5.14 -18.54
C LEU A 108 -22.08 4.06 -19.40
N ASP A 109 -22.46 2.79 -19.18
CA ASP A 109 -22.10 1.69 -20.09
C ASP A 109 -22.84 1.85 -21.42
N LEU A 110 -22.11 2.22 -22.48
CA LEU A 110 -22.67 2.49 -23.81
C LEU A 110 -23.40 1.28 -24.40
N LYS A 111 -23.04 0.04 -24.01
CA LYS A 111 -23.74 -1.20 -24.40
C LYS A 111 -25.25 -1.17 -24.08
N LYS A 112 -25.70 -0.29 -23.19
CA LYS A 112 -27.12 -0.07 -22.85
C LYS A 112 -27.89 0.83 -23.82
N ILE A 113 -27.18 1.69 -24.57
CA ILE A 113 -27.79 2.80 -25.33
C ILE A 113 -27.42 2.82 -26.81
N ILE A 114 -26.34 2.16 -27.24
CA ILE A 114 -26.02 1.98 -28.66
C ILE A 114 -26.11 0.51 -29.08
N PRO A 115 -26.50 0.22 -30.34
CA PRO A 115 -26.54 -1.14 -30.86
C PRO A 115 -25.15 -1.80 -30.94
N GLU A 116 -25.13 -3.14 -30.87
CA GLU A 116 -23.89 -3.91 -30.94
C GLU A 116 -23.20 -3.79 -32.31
N GLU A 117 -23.96 -3.59 -33.39
CA GLU A 117 -23.40 -3.36 -34.73
C GLU A 117 -22.53 -2.10 -34.83
N HIS A 118 -22.83 -1.04 -34.08
CA HIS A 118 -21.97 0.15 -34.02
C HIS A 118 -20.64 -0.16 -33.32
N ILE A 119 -20.69 -0.92 -32.22
CA ILE A 119 -19.48 -1.30 -31.47
C ILE A 119 -18.56 -2.18 -32.34
N LYS A 120 -19.15 -3.06 -33.16
CA LYS A 120 -18.45 -3.97 -34.09
C LYS A 120 -17.78 -3.27 -35.29
N MET A 121 -17.99 -1.96 -35.49
CA MET A 121 -17.25 -1.19 -36.50
C MET A 121 -15.82 -0.85 -36.06
N PHE A 122 -15.54 -0.89 -34.76
CA PHE A 122 -14.25 -0.54 -34.17
C PHE A 122 -13.37 -1.79 -34.01
N ASN A 123 -12.04 -1.60 -33.95
CA ASN A 123 -11.12 -2.69 -33.66
C ASN A 123 -11.39 -3.25 -32.23
N PRO A 124 -11.56 -4.57 -32.05
CA PRO A 124 -11.96 -5.14 -30.77
C PRO A 124 -10.88 -4.99 -29.70
N ASP A 125 -9.61 -5.21 -30.03
CA ASP A 125 -8.48 -5.09 -29.11
C ASP A 125 -8.37 -3.65 -28.58
N PHE A 126 -8.60 -2.67 -29.46
CA PHE A 126 -8.68 -1.25 -29.10
C PHE A 126 -9.85 -0.96 -28.14
N VAL A 127 -11.04 -1.50 -28.41
CA VAL A 127 -12.22 -1.28 -27.56
C VAL A 127 -12.03 -1.93 -26.18
N GLU A 128 -11.39 -3.09 -26.11
CA GLU A 128 -11.02 -3.73 -24.84
C GLU A 128 -9.98 -2.89 -24.08
N GLN A 129 -8.91 -2.47 -24.75
CA GLN A 129 -7.77 -1.79 -24.12
C GLN A 129 -8.04 -0.32 -23.73
N TYR A 130 -8.79 0.43 -24.55
CA TYR A 130 -8.91 1.89 -24.44
C TYR A 130 -10.33 2.43 -24.24
N CYS A 131 -11.34 1.56 -24.21
CA CYS A 131 -12.75 1.97 -24.07
C CYS A 131 -13.50 1.23 -22.96
N THR A 132 -12.93 0.14 -22.44
CA THR A 132 -13.59 -0.76 -21.49
C THR A 132 -12.90 -0.72 -20.11
N ILE A 133 -13.68 -0.62 -19.04
CA ILE A 133 -13.22 -0.78 -17.66
C ILE A 133 -14.24 -1.65 -16.91
N ASN A 134 -13.78 -2.65 -16.15
CA ASN A 134 -14.64 -3.53 -15.34
C ASN A 134 -15.85 -4.06 -16.16
N ASP A 135 -15.57 -4.57 -17.36
CA ASP A 135 -16.51 -5.05 -18.39
C ASP A 135 -17.50 -4.03 -18.98
N LYS A 136 -17.51 -2.77 -18.52
CA LYS A 136 -18.36 -1.68 -19.05
C LYS A 136 -17.68 -0.93 -20.18
N LEU A 137 -18.41 -0.64 -21.25
CA LEU A 137 -17.94 0.23 -22.33
C LEU A 137 -18.22 1.68 -21.95
N ILE A 138 -17.24 2.40 -21.43
CA ILE A 138 -17.44 3.75 -20.85
C ILE A 138 -17.41 4.89 -21.89
N GLY A 139 -16.90 4.59 -23.09
CA GLY A 139 -16.86 5.50 -24.23
C GLY A 139 -16.48 4.76 -25.51
N LEU A 140 -16.49 5.46 -26.64
CA LEU A 140 -15.91 5.01 -27.90
C LEU A 140 -15.26 6.20 -28.63
N PRO A 141 -14.20 5.99 -29.43
CA PRO A 141 -13.46 7.05 -30.07
C PRO A 141 -14.27 7.69 -31.20
N VAL A 142 -14.48 9.00 -31.12
CA VAL A 142 -15.04 9.79 -32.23
C VAL A 142 -13.93 10.35 -33.11
N THR A 143 -12.74 10.54 -32.54
CA THR A 143 -11.59 11.18 -33.19
C THR A 143 -10.30 10.47 -32.81
N LEU A 144 -9.39 10.28 -33.77
CA LEU A 144 -8.01 9.89 -33.53
C LEU A 144 -7.03 10.90 -34.16
N SER A 145 -5.80 10.88 -33.67
CA SER A 145 -4.62 11.36 -34.34
C SER A 145 -3.42 10.45 -34.03
N PHE A 146 -2.46 10.41 -34.94
CA PHE A 146 -1.25 9.61 -34.86
C PHE A 146 -0.02 10.53 -34.88
N SER A 147 1.04 10.17 -34.16
CA SER A 147 2.35 10.83 -34.35
C SER A 147 3.01 10.33 -35.63
N VAL A 148 3.50 11.26 -36.42
CA VAL A 148 4.04 11.06 -37.77
C VAL A 148 5.27 11.94 -37.99
N LEU A 149 6.09 11.57 -38.98
CA LEU A 149 7.25 12.33 -39.37
C LEU A 149 6.88 13.32 -40.48
N TYR A 150 6.95 14.61 -40.16
CA TYR A 150 6.94 15.68 -41.15
C TYR A 150 8.35 15.86 -41.71
N SER A 151 8.50 15.73 -43.02
CA SER A 151 9.77 15.83 -43.75
C SER A 151 9.75 16.98 -44.75
N ASN A 152 10.68 17.93 -44.65
CA ASN A 152 10.65 19.15 -45.46
C ASN A 152 11.00 18.87 -46.92
N ARG A 153 9.96 18.73 -47.75
CA ARG A 153 10.04 18.39 -49.18
C ARG A 153 10.97 19.35 -49.93
N ASN A 154 10.90 20.64 -49.63
CA ASN A 154 11.68 21.66 -50.33
C ASN A 154 13.18 21.53 -50.02
N ILE A 155 13.54 21.28 -48.77
CA ILE A 155 14.93 21.07 -48.35
C ILE A 155 15.47 19.70 -48.84
N LEU A 156 14.68 18.63 -48.73
CA LEU A 156 15.10 17.30 -49.19
C LEU A 156 15.34 17.28 -50.70
N ASN A 157 14.45 17.91 -51.49
CA ASN A 157 14.63 18.06 -52.94
C ASN A 157 15.88 18.89 -53.30
N LYS A 158 16.14 19.99 -52.57
CA LYS A 158 17.35 20.82 -52.77
C LYS A 158 18.65 20.01 -52.64
N TYR A 159 18.67 19.02 -51.76
CA TYR A 159 19.85 18.17 -51.49
C TYR A 159 19.78 16.76 -52.10
N ASN A 160 18.76 16.47 -52.92
CA ASN A 160 18.49 15.15 -53.51
C ASN A 160 18.50 14.02 -52.46
N LYS A 161 17.73 14.23 -51.38
CA LYS A 161 17.58 13.30 -50.26
C LYS A 161 16.16 12.72 -50.24
N ASN A 162 16.04 11.48 -49.79
CA ASN A 162 14.75 10.83 -49.56
C ASN A 162 14.27 11.06 -48.13
N ILE A 163 12.97 10.85 -47.90
CA ILE A 163 12.39 10.73 -46.56
C ILE A 163 13.06 9.53 -45.85
N PRO A 164 13.60 9.70 -44.62
CA PRO A 164 14.34 8.65 -43.93
C PRO A 164 13.40 7.56 -43.40
N LYS A 165 13.81 6.30 -43.53
CA LYS A 165 13.09 5.14 -42.96
C LYS A 165 13.74 4.61 -41.68
N THR A 166 15.00 4.96 -41.42
CA THR A 166 15.69 4.63 -40.17
C THR A 166 16.23 5.86 -39.43
N TRP A 167 16.48 5.71 -38.13
CA TRP A 167 17.09 6.78 -37.32
C TRP A 167 18.50 7.15 -37.79
N ASP A 168 19.29 6.20 -38.29
CA ASP A 168 20.58 6.48 -38.93
C ASP A 168 20.42 7.30 -40.22
N GLU A 169 19.45 6.97 -41.08
CA GLU A 169 19.15 7.75 -42.29
C GLU A 169 18.71 9.19 -41.94
N LEU A 170 17.91 9.37 -40.89
CA LEU A 170 17.49 10.68 -40.39
C LEU A 170 18.69 11.47 -39.88
N LEU A 171 19.55 10.84 -39.08
CA LEU A 171 20.73 11.47 -38.48
C LEU A 171 21.74 11.91 -39.56
N ASP A 172 22.16 11.00 -40.43
CA ASP A 172 23.16 11.29 -41.47
C ASP A 172 22.65 12.33 -42.48
N THR A 173 21.37 12.25 -42.85
CA THR A 173 20.73 13.26 -43.71
C THR A 173 20.69 14.62 -43.04
N SER A 174 20.35 14.67 -41.75
CA SER A 174 20.31 15.91 -40.97
C SER A 174 21.69 16.57 -40.85
N LYS A 175 22.72 15.80 -40.50
CA LYS A 175 24.10 16.30 -40.37
C LYS A 175 24.60 16.90 -41.69
N TYR A 176 24.42 16.17 -42.79
CA TYR A 176 24.80 16.62 -44.13
C TYR A 176 24.12 17.93 -44.53
N ILE A 177 22.79 18.02 -44.34
CA ILE A 177 22.04 19.23 -44.72
C ILE A 177 22.43 20.42 -43.84
N LEU A 178 22.54 20.26 -42.51
CA LEU A 178 22.96 21.34 -41.62
C LEU A 178 24.37 21.85 -41.96
N GLU A 179 25.32 20.95 -42.26
CA GLU A 179 26.69 21.34 -42.66
C GLU A 179 26.69 22.11 -43.98
N MET A 180 25.92 21.65 -44.97
CA MET A 180 25.83 22.29 -46.28
C MET A 180 25.09 23.65 -46.25
N GLU A 181 24.07 23.79 -45.40
CA GLU A 181 23.33 25.04 -45.19
C GLU A 181 24.20 26.09 -44.49
N ARG A 182 24.95 25.68 -43.46
CA ARG A 182 25.92 26.55 -42.77
C ARG A 182 27.06 26.97 -43.69
N THR A 183 27.70 26.02 -44.38
CA THR A 183 28.89 26.30 -45.21
C THR A 183 28.58 27.13 -46.46
N ASN A 184 27.47 26.84 -47.16
CA ASN A 184 27.19 27.48 -48.45
C ASN A 184 26.29 28.73 -48.35
N TYR A 185 25.49 28.85 -47.30
CA TYR A 185 24.50 29.93 -47.17
C TYR A 185 24.57 30.68 -45.83
N ASN A 186 25.48 30.30 -44.92
CA ASN A 186 25.55 30.82 -43.55
C ASN A 186 24.20 30.72 -42.79
N ASN A 187 23.40 29.70 -43.12
CA ASN A 187 22.09 29.49 -42.52
C ASN A 187 22.23 28.78 -41.17
N THR A 188 22.04 29.54 -40.09
CA THR A 188 22.02 29.05 -38.70
C THR A 188 20.62 28.82 -38.16
N GLU A 189 19.57 29.19 -38.90
CA GLU A 189 18.17 29.13 -38.43
C GLU A 189 17.46 27.81 -38.78
N LEU A 190 18.03 27.02 -39.69
CA LEU A 190 17.54 25.66 -39.91
C LEU A 190 17.78 24.77 -38.69
N ARG A 191 16.75 24.02 -38.29
CA ARG A 191 16.81 22.98 -37.25
C ARG A 191 16.68 21.60 -37.88
N ALA A 192 17.31 20.58 -37.29
CA ALA A 192 17.27 19.24 -37.87
C ALA A 192 16.05 18.42 -37.45
N TYR A 193 15.89 18.17 -36.16
CA TYR A 193 14.87 17.27 -35.64
C TYR A 193 14.36 17.72 -34.28
N ASN A 194 13.04 17.80 -34.14
CA ASN A 194 12.37 17.83 -32.85
C ASN A 194 11.46 16.61 -32.71
N GLY A 195 11.57 15.91 -31.58
CA GLY A 195 10.89 14.64 -31.30
C GLY A 195 9.85 14.67 -30.18
N LEU A 196 9.45 15.86 -29.70
CA LEU A 196 8.58 16.05 -28.52
C LEU A 196 9.11 15.38 -27.23
N PHE A 197 10.40 15.54 -26.92
CA PHE A 197 11.03 15.03 -25.68
C PHE A 197 10.90 16.01 -24.50
N ASN A 198 9.74 16.65 -24.40
CA ASN A 198 9.43 17.71 -23.43
C ASN A 198 8.68 17.18 -22.18
N ASP A 199 8.42 18.04 -21.21
CA ASP A 199 7.85 17.65 -19.91
C ASP A 199 6.42 17.08 -19.98
N ILE A 200 5.70 17.26 -21.10
CA ILE A 200 4.33 16.78 -21.31
C ILE A 200 4.35 15.42 -22.04
N TRP A 201 5.04 15.35 -23.18
CA TRP A 201 5.01 14.18 -24.07
C TRP A 201 6.23 13.26 -23.94
N GLY A 202 7.27 13.68 -23.23
CA GLY A 202 8.59 13.07 -23.30
C GLY A 202 8.64 11.62 -22.85
N SER A 203 7.91 11.23 -21.79
CA SER A 203 7.76 9.82 -21.37
C SER A 203 7.33 8.93 -22.53
N TYR A 204 6.29 9.37 -23.25
CA TYR A 204 5.73 8.68 -24.39
C TYR A 204 6.63 8.75 -25.63
N SER A 205 7.32 9.87 -25.87
CA SER A 205 8.32 9.99 -26.94
C SER A 205 9.51 9.05 -26.73
N TYR A 206 9.94 8.83 -25.48
CA TYR A 206 10.94 7.80 -25.15
C TYR A 206 10.40 6.38 -25.38
N TYR A 207 9.16 6.06 -24.95
CA TYR A 207 8.55 4.76 -25.23
C TYR A 207 8.42 4.49 -26.73
N GLU A 208 7.98 5.49 -27.50
CA GLU A 208 7.81 5.40 -28.94
C GLU A 208 9.15 5.11 -29.63
N PHE A 209 10.21 5.82 -29.23
CA PHE A 209 11.55 5.61 -29.77
C PHE A 209 12.12 4.24 -29.38
N ILE A 210 11.98 3.79 -28.12
CA ILE A 210 12.40 2.45 -27.68
C ILE A 210 11.62 1.36 -28.44
N TYR A 211 10.32 1.53 -28.63
CA TYR A 211 9.48 0.58 -29.37
C TYR A 211 9.82 0.51 -30.87
N SER A 212 10.41 1.57 -31.44
CA SER A 212 10.92 1.57 -32.83
C SER A 212 12.20 0.75 -33.04
N TYR A 213 12.85 0.32 -31.95
CA TYR A 213 14.03 -0.56 -31.97
C TYR A 213 13.70 -2.05 -31.88
N ARG A 214 12.44 -2.43 -31.62
CA ARG A 214 12.02 -3.83 -31.47
C ARG A 214 12.27 -4.67 -32.73
N ASP A 215 12.56 -5.96 -32.55
CA ASP A 215 13.02 -6.86 -33.62
C ASP A 215 12.01 -7.12 -34.76
N SER A 216 10.71 -7.03 -34.49
CA SER A 216 9.64 -7.33 -35.45
C SER A 216 8.38 -6.52 -35.18
N LYS A 217 7.49 -6.37 -36.17
CA LYS A 217 6.25 -5.58 -36.01
C LYS A 217 5.43 -6.02 -34.79
N ASP A 218 5.32 -7.34 -34.60
CA ASP A 218 4.52 -8.01 -33.57
C ASP A 218 5.25 -8.16 -32.21
N SER A 219 6.52 -7.72 -32.12
CA SER A 219 7.27 -7.76 -30.87
C SER A 219 6.62 -6.85 -29.82
N LYS A 220 6.62 -7.32 -28.57
CA LYS A 220 6.19 -6.54 -27.39
C LYS A 220 7.17 -5.40 -27.10
N PHE A 221 6.78 -4.52 -26.17
CA PHE A 221 7.69 -3.50 -25.65
C PHE A 221 9.02 -4.12 -25.16
N PRO A 222 10.19 -3.62 -25.58
CA PRO A 222 11.49 -4.16 -25.17
C PRO A 222 11.71 -4.13 -23.65
N ASP A 223 12.36 -5.16 -23.12
CA ASP A 223 12.78 -5.19 -21.71
C ASP A 223 13.77 -4.04 -21.41
N PHE A 224 13.68 -3.42 -20.23
CA PHE A 224 14.53 -2.27 -19.88
C PHE A 224 16.02 -2.60 -19.85
N GLN A 225 16.41 -3.84 -19.53
CA GLN A 225 17.81 -4.28 -19.52
C GLN A 225 18.26 -4.85 -20.88
N SER A 226 17.40 -4.85 -21.90
CA SER A 226 17.74 -5.38 -23.22
C SER A 226 18.72 -4.51 -24.00
N GLU A 227 19.52 -5.18 -24.83
CA GLU A 227 20.37 -4.56 -25.85
C GLU A 227 19.58 -3.64 -26.79
N THR A 228 18.31 -3.95 -27.03
CA THR A 228 17.36 -3.15 -27.82
C THR A 228 17.08 -1.79 -27.16
N THR A 229 16.79 -1.77 -25.86
CA THR A 229 16.60 -0.53 -25.09
C THR A 229 17.90 0.28 -24.96
N ILE A 230 19.04 -0.40 -24.80
CA ILE A 230 20.37 0.23 -24.79
C ILE A 230 20.59 1.02 -26.09
N LYS A 231 20.46 0.36 -27.25
CA LYS A 231 20.67 0.98 -28.58
C LYS A 231 19.72 2.14 -28.84
N ALA A 232 18.46 2.02 -28.44
CA ALA A 232 17.49 3.10 -28.58
C ALA A 232 17.92 4.36 -27.81
N LEU A 233 18.27 4.22 -26.53
CA LEU A 233 18.68 5.34 -25.68
C LEU A 233 20.01 5.96 -26.15
N GLU A 234 20.97 5.14 -26.56
CA GLU A 234 22.22 5.63 -27.16
C GLU A 234 21.96 6.44 -28.44
N MET A 235 21.05 5.98 -29.31
CA MET A 235 20.68 6.73 -30.52
C MET A 235 19.96 8.05 -30.19
N ILE A 236 19.06 8.09 -29.21
CA ILE A 236 18.42 9.34 -28.77
C ILE A 236 19.49 10.35 -28.31
N LYS A 237 20.45 9.89 -27.50
CA LYS A 237 21.56 10.72 -27.02
C LYS A 237 22.48 11.18 -28.15
N LYS A 238 22.71 10.33 -29.17
CA LYS A 238 23.47 10.66 -30.39
C LYS A 238 22.74 11.73 -31.22
N ILE A 239 21.46 11.54 -31.50
CA ILE A 239 20.60 12.51 -32.20
C ILE A 239 20.62 13.86 -31.48
N LYS A 240 20.39 13.88 -30.17
CA LYS A 240 20.46 15.12 -29.39
C LYS A 240 21.81 15.81 -29.55
N ASN A 241 22.91 15.09 -29.29
CA ASN A 241 24.24 15.69 -29.22
C ASN A 241 24.82 16.08 -30.59
N GLU A 242 24.41 15.43 -31.69
CA GLU A 242 25.00 15.65 -33.02
C GLU A 242 24.18 16.61 -33.91
N ILE A 243 22.87 16.74 -33.71
CA ILE A 243 21.98 17.54 -34.58
C ILE A 243 20.98 18.47 -33.88
N SER A 244 21.02 18.59 -32.55
CA SER A 244 20.12 19.46 -31.77
C SER A 244 20.89 20.24 -30.69
N SER A 245 20.26 21.26 -30.10
CA SER A 245 20.63 21.75 -28.77
C SER A 245 19.77 21.12 -27.67
N ASP A 246 20.18 21.26 -26.40
CA ASP A 246 19.41 20.80 -25.24
C ASP A 246 18.08 21.57 -25.06
N GLU A 247 18.06 22.86 -25.43
CA GLU A 247 16.87 23.71 -25.39
C GLU A 247 15.86 23.30 -26.47
N GLU A 248 16.35 23.07 -27.69
CA GLU A 248 15.55 22.63 -28.83
C GLU A 248 14.90 21.26 -28.61
N PHE A 249 15.61 20.33 -27.95
CA PHE A 249 15.12 18.97 -27.71
C PHE A 249 14.06 18.90 -26.61
N LYS A 250 14.13 19.79 -25.61
CA LYS A 250 13.15 19.93 -24.51
C LYS A 250 11.94 20.82 -24.85
N SER A 251 11.93 21.44 -26.02
CA SER A 251 10.93 22.45 -26.37
C SER A 251 9.48 21.91 -26.42
N LEU A 252 8.55 22.75 -25.96
CA LEU A 252 7.11 22.45 -25.92
C LEU A 252 6.47 22.52 -27.32
N GLU A 253 5.30 21.92 -27.49
CA GLU A 253 4.58 21.84 -28.78
C GLU A 253 4.49 23.16 -29.58
N PRO A 254 4.29 24.35 -28.97
CA PRO A 254 4.25 25.61 -29.72
C PRO A 254 5.54 25.89 -30.52
N TYR A 255 6.70 25.43 -30.05
CA TYR A 255 7.96 25.53 -30.78
C TYR A 255 7.93 24.64 -32.03
N SER A 256 7.64 23.35 -31.87
CA SER A 256 7.56 22.39 -32.97
C SER A 256 6.52 22.81 -34.02
N LEU A 257 5.37 23.30 -33.57
CA LEU A 257 4.33 23.82 -34.45
C LEU A 257 4.75 25.09 -35.20
N THR A 258 5.46 26.01 -34.53
CA THR A 258 6.03 27.21 -35.18
C THR A 258 6.98 26.81 -36.32
N HIS A 259 7.87 25.84 -36.08
CA HIS A 259 8.79 25.36 -37.11
C HIS A 259 8.09 24.59 -38.25
N LEU A 260 7.00 23.86 -37.97
CA LEU A 260 6.15 23.26 -39.01
C LEU A 260 5.47 24.30 -39.91
N ILE A 261 4.89 25.35 -39.32
CA ILE A 261 4.19 26.40 -40.07
C ILE A 261 5.18 27.19 -40.95
N PHE A 262 6.38 27.51 -40.45
CA PHE A 262 7.35 28.34 -41.17
C PHE A 262 8.35 27.55 -42.04
N GLY A 263 8.31 26.22 -42.07
CA GLY A 263 9.21 25.42 -42.92
C GLY A 263 10.68 25.43 -42.48
N THR A 264 10.97 25.74 -41.22
CA THR A 264 12.32 26.02 -40.71
C THR A 264 12.99 24.84 -39.99
N SER A 265 12.43 23.63 -40.12
CA SER A 265 13.07 22.36 -39.71
C SER A 265 13.18 21.38 -40.87
N ILE A 266 14.19 20.51 -40.86
CA ILE A 266 14.33 19.39 -41.82
C ILE A 266 13.27 18.32 -41.53
N PHE A 267 13.20 17.88 -40.27
CA PHE A 267 12.31 16.84 -39.78
C PHE A 267 11.63 17.25 -38.48
N ILE A 268 10.35 16.91 -38.29
CA ILE A 268 9.65 17.07 -37.00
C ILE A 268 8.75 15.85 -36.79
N LYS A 269 8.83 15.21 -35.61
CA LYS A 269 7.79 14.29 -35.17
C LYS A 269 6.65 15.09 -34.55
N TYR A 270 5.45 15.00 -35.10
CA TYR A 270 4.28 15.69 -34.57
C TYR A 270 3.00 14.91 -34.85
N TRP A 271 1.89 15.33 -34.26
CA TRP A 271 0.56 14.77 -34.54
C TRP A 271 0.11 15.05 -35.97
N VAL A 272 -0.72 14.17 -36.55
CA VAL A 272 -1.49 14.52 -37.76
C VAL A 272 -2.39 15.71 -37.42
N LEU A 273 -2.14 16.84 -38.10
CA LEU A 273 -2.85 18.10 -37.90
C LEU A 273 -4.21 18.08 -38.60
N ALA A 274 -5.15 18.88 -38.10
CA ALA A 274 -6.44 19.09 -38.72
C ALA A 274 -6.46 20.33 -39.62
N GLU A 275 -7.33 20.34 -40.63
CA GLU A 275 -7.54 21.52 -41.47
C GLU A 275 -8.14 22.69 -40.66
N PRO A 276 -7.79 23.96 -40.98
CA PRO A 276 -7.00 24.43 -42.14
C PRO A 276 -5.47 24.38 -41.94
N LEU A 277 -4.99 23.95 -40.78
CA LEU A 277 -3.58 24.04 -40.39
C LEU A 277 -2.71 22.99 -41.11
N LEU A 278 -3.31 21.84 -41.43
CA LEU A 278 -2.68 20.79 -42.23
C LEU A 278 -2.26 21.32 -43.61
N SER A 279 -3.18 21.97 -44.35
CA SER A 279 -2.89 22.55 -45.67
C SER A 279 -1.71 23.53 -45.65
N THR A 280 -1.61 24.40 -44.63
CA THR A 280 -0.46 25.32 -44.46
C THR A 280 0.86 24.55 -44.30
N VAL A 281 0.90 23.49 -43.50
CA VAL A 281 2.13 22.70 -43.29
C VAL A 281 2.50 21.88 -44.54
N HIS A 282 1.52 21.44 -45.33
CA HIS A 282 1.73 20.73 -46.61
C HIS A 282 2.38 21.59 -47.72
N GLU A 283 2.43 22.92 -47.58
CA GLU A 283 3.23 23.79 -48.46
C GLU A 283 4.74 23.49 -48.36
N HIS A 284 5.20 22.96 -47.23
CA HIS A 284 6.62 22.74 -46.92
C HIS A 284 6.96 21.27 -46.66
N TYR A 285 6.03 20.50 -46.09
CA TYR A 285 6.29 19.15 -45.60
C TYR A 285 5.48 18.08 -46.35
N ASP A 286 6.09 16.91 -46.48
CA ASP A 286 5.40 15.64 -46.69
C ASP A 286 5.28 14.91 -45.34
N ILE A 287 4.25 14.08 -45.18
CA ILE A 287 4.03 13.27 -43.96
C ILE A 287 4.39 11.81 -44.26
N SER A 288 5.05 11.14 -43.30
CA SER A 288 5.31 9.70 -43.37
C SER A 288 5.22 9.01 -42.00
N LEU A 289 5.31 7.68 -42.01
CA LEU A 289 5.60 6.90 -40.80
C LEU A 289 6.89 7.40 -40.13
N ASN A 290 6.95 7.28 -38.80
CA ASN A 290 8.17 7.56 -38.03
C ASN A 290 9.26 6.52 -38.36
N PRO A 291 10.56 6.90 -38.30
CA PRO A 291 11.65 5.96 -38.53
C PRO A 291 11.71 4.86 -37.46
N GLY A 292 12.34 3.74 -37.81
CA GLY A 292 12.75 2.70 -36.86
C GLY A 292 14.25 2.44 -36.87
N HIS A 293 14.67 1.36 -36.22
CA HIS A 293 16.04 0.85 -36.39
C HIS A 293 16.24 0.16 -37.77
N ASP A 294 15.17 -0.45 -38.31
CA ASP A 294 15.10 -1.06 -39.64
C ASP A 294 13.93 -0.44 -40.43
N LYS A 295 14.04 -0.46 -41.76
CA LYS A 295 13.08 0.17 -42.70
C LYS A 295 11.67 -0.42 -42.65
N ASN A 296 11.51 -1.62 -42.08
CA ASN A 296 10.22 -2.29 -41.91
C ASN A 296 9.58 -2.03 -40.54
N ILE A 297 10.32 -1.44 -39.61
CA ILE A 297 9.88 -1.13 -38.25
C ILE A 297 9.61 0.37 -38.14
N SER A 298 8.49 0.71 -37.53
CA SER A 298 8.14 2.07 -37.14
C SER A 298 7.42 2.04 -35.80
N SER A 299 7.14 3.21 -35.24
CA SER A 299 6.44 3.37 -33.98
C SER A 299 5.66 4.66 -34.01
N SER A 300 4.36 4.60 -33.80
CA SER A 300 3.47 5.76 -33.76
C SER A 300 2.59 5.71 -32.52
N ARG A 301 2.61 6.77 -31.73
CA ARG A 301 1.63 6.99 -30.67
C ARG A 301 0.30 7.42 -31.29
N MET A 302 -0.76 6.79 -30.81
CA MET A 302 -2.14 7.17 -31.05
C MET A 302 -2.66 7.97 -29.85
N ILE A 303 -3.42 9.02 -30.15
CA ILE A 303 -4.23 9.79 -29.19
C ILE A 303 -5.62 10.01 -29.80
N GLY A 304 -6.60 10.39 -28.98
CA GLY A 304 -7.94 10.64 -29.50
C GLY A 304 -8.94 11.03 -28.43
N TYR A 305 -10.18 11.31 -28.81
CA TYR A 305 -11.25 11.59 -27.86
C TYR A 305 -12.38 10.55 -27.93
N ASN A 306 -12.61 9.92 -26.79
CA ASN A 306 -13.75 9.06 -26.54
C ASN A 306 -14.98 9.91 -26.19
N VAL A 307 -16.15 9.54 -26.72
CA VAL A 307 -17.45 10.09 -26.30
C VAL A 307 -18.01 9.27 -25.13
N GLY A 308 -18.13 9.89 -23.95
CA GLY A 308 -18.69 9.28 -22.75
C GLY A 308 -19.98 9.97 -22.32
N VAL A 309 -21.00 9.20 -21.92
CA VAL A 309 -22.30 9.74 -21.47
C VAL A 309 -22.35 9.80 -19.95
N ASN A 310 -22.80 10.93 -19.38
CA ASN A 310 -22.91 11.11 -17.93
C ASN A 310 -23.92 10.11 -17.34
N LYS A 311 -23.50 9.23 -16.43
CA LYS A 311 -24.39 8.26 -15.79
C LYS A 311 -25.56 8.91 -15.03
N ASN A 312 -25.39 10.14 -14.55
CA ASN A 312 -26.45 10.87 -13.85
C ASN A 312 -27.67 11.17 -14.74
N ILE A 313 -27.53 11.13 -16.09
CA ILE A 313 -28.66 11.34 -17.00
C ILE A 313 -29.52 10.09 -17.25
N GLU A 314 -29.13 8.90 -16.74
CA GLU A 314 -29.90 7.64 -16.86
C GLU A 314 -31.33 7.78 -16.26
N LYS A 315 -31.53 8.71 -15.33
CA LYS A 315 -32.84 9.05 -14.73
C LYS A 315 -33.74 9.96 -15.59
N TYR A 316 -33.20 10.59 -16.65
CA TYR A 316 -33.92 11.51 -17.54
C TYR A 316 -34.10 10.85 -18.92
N LYS A 317 -35.21 10.13 -19.11
CA LYS A 317 -35.43 9.30 -20.31
C LYS A 317 -35.21 10.04 -21.64
N ASP A 318 -35.70 11.26 -21.76
CA ASP A 318 -35.60 12.02 -23.02
C ASP A 318 -34.17 12.48 -23.31
N LYS A 319 -33.40 12.88 -22.28
CA LYS A 319 -31.97 13.13 -22.40
C LYS A 319 -31.18 11.86 -22.74
N LEU A 320 -31.54 10.73 -22.14
CA LEU A 320 -30.88 9.45 -22.41
C LEU A 320 -31.08 9.01 -23.87
N ASN A 321 -32.30 9.12 -24.39
CA ASN A 321 -32.62 8.86 -25.79
C ASN A 321 -31.87 9.83 -26.73
N ALA A 322 -31.85 11.12 -26.39
CA ALA A 322 -31.14 12.12 -27.19
C ALA A 322 -29.61 11.87 -27.20
N ALA A 323 -29.04 11.49 -26.07
CA ALA A 323 -27.62 11.16 -25.96
C ALA A 323 -27.29 9.88 -26.76
N ALA A 324 -28.17 8.87 -26.73
CA ALA A 324 -28.03 7.68 -27.56
C ALA A 324 -28.02 8.02 -29.06
N GLU A 325 -28.88 8.93 -29.51
CA GLU A 325 -28.93 9.39 -30.90
C GLU A 325 -27.66 10.14 -31.31
N PHE A 326 -27.19 11.08 -30.46
CA PHE A 326 -25.92 11.80 -30.69
C PHE A 326 -24.70 10.86 -30.72
N VAL A 327 -24.64 9.87 -29.82
CA VAL A 327 -23.53 8.92 -29.79
C VAL A 327 -23.56 7.99 -31.01
N LYS A 328 -24.74 7.51 -31.45
CA LYS A 328 -24.85 6.76 -32.71
C LYS A 328 -24.39 7.56 -33.94
N TYR A 329 -24.76 8.85 -34.01
CA TYR A 329 -24.37 9.72 -35.12
C TYR A 329 -22.86 10.02 -35.11
N SER A 330 -22.30 10.43 -33.97
CA SER A 330 -20.87 10.76 -33.86
C SER A 330 -19.94 9.55 -34.06
N LEU A 331 -20.44 8.33 -33.83
CA LEU A 331 -19.76 7.07 -34.10
C LEU A 331 -20.21 6.40 -35.42
N SER A 332 -20.91 7.12 -36.31
CA SER A 332 -21.36 6.56 -37.59
C SER A 332 -20.23 6.51 -38.62
N TYR A 333 -20.29 5.52 -39.51
CA TYR A 333 -19.33 5.35 -40.60
C TYR A 333 -19.28 6.59 -41.51
N ASP A 334 -20.44 7.10 -41.91
CA ASP A 334 -20.56 8.24 -42.82
C ASP A 334 -19.99 9.53 -42.20
N PHE A 335 -20.23 9.78 -40.91
CA PHE A 335 -19.68 10.97 -40.24
C PHE A 335 -18.15 10.86 -40.03
N GLN A 336 -17.63 9.67 -39.71
CA GLN A 336 -16.17 9.49 -39.67
C GLN A 336 -15.52 9.57 -41.06
N LYS A 337 -16.23 9.17 -42.12
CA LYS A 337 -15.82 9.36 -43.52
C LYS A 337 -15.74 10.85 -43.87
N GLU A 338 -16.77 11.62 -43.53
CA GLU A 338 -16.85 13.08 -43.69
C GLU A 338 -15.66 13.78 -42.99
N LEU A 339 -15.49 13.55 -41.68
CA LEU A 339 -14.39 14.15 -40.91
C LEU A 339 -13.00 13.83 -41.48
N PHE A 340 -12.79 12.64 -42.02
CA PHE A 340 -11.49 12.25 -42.56
C PHE A 340 -11.22 12.85 -43.95
N ILE A 341 -12.22 12.83 -44.83
CA ILE A 341 -12.16 13.48 -46.15
C ILE A 341 -11.89 14.99 -45.99
N ASP A 342 -12.60 15.65 -45.08
CA ASP A 342 -12.40 17.07 -44.76
C ASP A 342 -11.10 17.36 -43.99
N GLY A 343 -10.35 16.33 -43.61
CA GLY A 343 -9.08 16.48 -42.89
C GLY A 343 -9.24 17.05 -41.47
N ARG A 344 -10.39 16.84 -40.83
CA ARG A 344 -10.68 17.31 -39.47
C ARG A 344 -10.25 16.34 -38.37
N SER A 345 -10.17 15.04 -38.67
CA SER A 345 -9.65 14.01 -37.77
C SER A 345 -9.28 12.73 -38.54
N VAL A 346 -8.48 11.85 -37.94
CA VAL A 346 -8.24 10.50 -38.45
C VAL A 346 -9.34 9.57 -37.86
N PRO A 347 -9.96 8.68 -38.65
CA PRO A 347 -11.10 7.89 -38.20
C PRO A 347 -10.66 6.75 -37.28
N ALA A 348 -11.55 6.36 -36.37
CA ALA A 348 -11.37 5.20 -35.50
C ALA A 348 -11.97 3.91 -36.08
N ILE A 349 -12.86 4.03 -37.07
CA ILE A 349 -13.35 2.90 -37.87
C ILE A 349 -12.32 2.61 -38.95
N PHE A 350 -11.38 1.69 -38.67
CA PHE A 350 -10.21 1.43 -39.55
C PHE A 350 -10.57 0.88 -40.94
N SER A 351 -11.78 0.33 -41.14
CA SER A 351 -12.26 -0.05 -42.48
C SER A 351 -12.50 1.14 -43.41
N LEU A 352 -12.49 2.39 -42.91
CA LEU A 352 -12.43 3.59 -43.75
C LEU A 352 -11.10 3.73 -44.50
N PHE A 353 -10.02 3.08 -44.06
CA PHE A 353 -8.79 3.02 -44.84
C PHE A 353 -8.91 2.09 -46.05
N ASP A 354 -9.94 1.23 -46.14
CA ASP A 354 -10.23 0.40 -47.32
C ASP A 354 -11.31 1.01 -48.23
N ASP A 355 -11.86 2.18 -47.91
CA ASP A 355 -12.89 2.86 -48.69
C ASP A 355 -12.30 3.55 -49.94
N GLU A 356 -12.81 3.21 -51.12
CA GLU A 356 -12.30 3.73 -52.39
C GLU A 356 -12.39 5.25 -52.52
N ASP A 357 -13.39 5.91 -51.94
CA ASP A 357 -13.54 7.37 -52.03
C ASP A 357 -12.58 8.09 -51.09
N VAL A 358 -12.40 7.55 -49.87
CA VAL A 358 -11.40 8.04 -48.93
C VAL A 358 -10.01 7.95 -49.54
N CYS A 359 -9.66 6.81 -50.14
CA CYS A 359 -8.30 6.57 -50.67
C CYS A 359 -8.01 7.28 -52.00
N LYS A 360 -9.01 7.91 -52.63
CA LYS A 360 -8.79 8.87 -53.74
C LYS A 360 -8.22 10.22 -53.24
N VAL A 361 -8.40 10.55 -51.96
CA VAL A 361 -8.08 11.87 -51.39
C VAL A 361 -7.20 11.84 -50.13
N LYS A 362 -6.96 10.67 -49.52
CA LYS A 362 -6.07 10.47 -48.37
C LYS A 362 -5.09 9.31 -48.64
N ASP A 363 -3.91 9.38 -48.03
CA ASP A 363 -2.92 8.31 -48.06
C ASP A 363 -3.33 7.15 -47.10
N CYS A 364 -4.29 6.34 -47.56
CA CYS A 364 -4.74 5.15 -46.85
C CYS A 364 -3.61 4.15 -46.60
N ASP A 365 -2.62 4.04 -47.50
CA ASP A 365 -1.53 3.07 -47.39
C ASP A 365 -0.61 3.41 -46.22
N MET A 366 -0.35 4.69 -45.95
CA MET A 366 0.33 5.12 -44.73
C MET A 366 -0.44 4.69 -43.47
N PHE A 367 -1.75 4.98 -43.39
CA PHE A 367 -2.55 4.65 -42.20
C PHE A 367 -2.67 3.14 -41.97
N LYS A 368 -2.83 2.31 -43.02
CA LYS A 368 -2.80 0.84 -42.92
C LYS A 368 -1.47 0.28 -42.42
N ASN A 369 -0.36 0.93 -42.77
CA ASN A 369 0.97 0.50 -42.37
C ASN A 369 1.45 1.14 -41.05
N MET A 370 0.59 1.90 -40.38
CA MET A 370 0.89 2.52 -39.08
C MET A 370 1.14 1.47 -38.02
N GLN A 371 2.28 1.56 -37.32
CA GLN A 371 2.66 0.60 -36.28
C GLN A 371 2.44 1.26 -34.92
N LEU A 372 1.32 0.91 -34.28
CA LEU A 372 0.91 1.53 -33.03
C LEU A 372 1.87 1.15 -31.89
N MET A 373 2.31 2.16 -31.15
CA MET A 373 3.22 2.00 -30.03
C MET A 373 2.55 1.28 -28.86
N GLN A 374 3.17 0.20 -28.38
CA GLN A 374 2.81 -0.41 -27.10
C GLN A 374 3.52 0.32 -25.94
N GLU A 375 2.84 0.50 -24.82
CA GLU A 375 3.45 1.03 -23.59
C GLU A 375 4.11 -0.09 -22.75
N PRO A 376 5.06 0.23 -21.86
CA PRO A 376 5.62 -0.76 -20.94
C PRO A 376 4.54 -1.38 -20.05
N VAL A 377 4.63 -2.69 -19.83
CA VAL A 377 3.69 -3.43 -18.97
C VAL A 377 4.05 -3.19 -17.50
N VAL A 378 3.30 -2.32 -16.85
CA VAL A 378 3.41 -1.97 -15.41
C VAL A 378 2.05 -2.05 -14.73
N GLU A 379 2.00 -2.29 -13.42
CA GLU A 379 0.73 -2.29 -12.67
C GLU A 379 0.04 -0.92 -12.76
N ASN A 380 -1.28 -0.91 -13.01
CA ASN A 380 -2.06 0.34 -13.14
C ASN A 380 -1.94 1.25 -11.91
N ASN A 381 -1.80 0.66 -10.71
CA ASN A 381 -1.65 1.36 -9.43
C ASN A 381 -0.33 2.19 -9.31
N ILE A 382 0.70 1.88 -10.11
CA ILE A 382 1.96 2.63 -10.16
C ILE A 382 2.16 3.41 -11.47
N LYS A 383 1.41 3.10 -12.53
CA LYS A 383 1.61 3.61 -13.90
C LYS A 383 1.81 5.13 -14.01
N SER A 384 0.97 5.93 -13.35
CA SER A 384 1.09 7.41 -13.37
C SER A 384 2.42 7.91 -12.80
N ASN A 385 2.86 7.32 -11.67
CA ASN A 385 4.13 7.65 -11.04
C ASN A 385 5.33 7.06 -11.79
N PHE A 386 5.16 5.87 -12.37
CA PHE A 386 6.15 5.25 -13.26
C PHE A 386 6.46 6.15 -14.45
N ASN A 387 5.46 6.65 -15.19
CA ASN A 387 5.67 7.53 -16.34
C ASN A 387 6.49 8.79 -15.97
N LYS A 388 6.19 9.42 -14.83
CA LYS A 388 6.89 10.61 -14.33
C LYS A 388 8.35 10.31 -13.97
N LYS A 389 8.62 9.25 -13.21
CA LYS A 389 9.99 8.86 -12.84
C LYS A 389 10.80 8.35 -14.03
N PHE A 390 10.16 7.61 -14.95
CA PHE A 390 10.79 7.14 -16.18
C PHE A 390 11.30 8.32 -17.02
N PHE A 391 10.46 9.35 -17.22
CA PHE A 391 10.87 10.57 -17.90
C PHE A 391 11.99 11.32 -17.18
N LYS A 392 11.92 11.45 -15.84
CA LYS A 392 13.01 11.99 -15.01
C LYS A 392 14.34 11.28 -15.28
N TYR A 393 14.39 9.95 -15.14
CA TYR A 393 15.64 9.20 -15.33
C TYR A 393 16.15 9.20 -16.77
N ALA A 394 15.26 9.17 -17.76
CA ALA A 394 15.65 9.34 -19.17
C ALA A 394 16.32 10.71 -19.39
N ASN A 395 15.78 11.78 -18.80
CA ASN A 395 16.40 13.10 -18.85
C ASN A 395 17.72 13.17 -18.09
N GLU A 396 17.84 12.58 -16.89
CA GLU A 396 19.11 12.53 -16.17
C GLU A 396 20.22 11.84 -17.01
N TYR A 397 19.87 10.82 -17.81
CA TYR A 397 20.78 10.21 -18.79
C TYR A 397 21.14 11.15 -19.95
N LEU A 398 20.17 11.86 -20.54
CA LEU A 398 20.42 12.75 -21.68
C LEU A 398 21.22 14.00 -21.30
N TYR A 399 20.99 14.56 -20.11
CA TYR A 399 21.42 15.92 -19.72
C TYR A 399 22.36 15.97 -18.51
N GLU A 400 22.25 15.04 -17.55
CA GLU A 400 22.96 15.13 -16.25
C GLU A 400 24.12 14.15 -16.13
N ASN A 401 24.58 13.58 -17.25
CA ASN A 401 25.68 12.62 -17.35
C ASN A 401 25.52 11.36 -16.48
N LYS A 402 24.30 10.99 -16.10
CA LYS A 402 24.04 9.67 -15.52
C LYS A 402 24.48 8.56 -16.46
N THR A 403 24.88 7.43 -15.88
CA THR A 403 25.27 6.27 -16.69
C THR A 403 24.02 5.56 -17.25
N LEU A 404 24.13 4.99 -18.44
CA LEU A 404 23.04 4.20 -19.02
C LEU A 404 22.66 3.04 -18.10
N LYS A 405 23.65 2.32 -17.55
CA LYS A 405 23.45 1.22 -16.61
C LYS A 405 22.62 1.61 -15.37
N GLU A 406 22.92 2.75 -14.76
CA GLU A 406 22.15 3.29 -13.62
C GLU A 406 20.72 3.63 -14.05
N THR A 407 20.55 4.26 -15.21
CA THR A 407 19.24 4.64 -15.77
C THR A 407 18.35 3.41 -16.01
N LEU A 408 18.88 2.35 -16.62
CA LEU A 408 18.15 1.10 -16.84
C LEU A 408 17.82 0.39 -15.52
N SER A 409 18.76 0.38 -14.57
CA SER A 409 18.52 -0.14 -13.22
C SER A 409 17.39 0.60 -12.51
N ASN A 410 17.30 1.92 -12.69
CA ASN A 410 16.23 2.73 -12.14
C ASN A 410 14.89 2.40 -12.82
N PHE A 411 14.82 2.34 -14.16
CA PHE A 411 13.61 1.92 -14.90
C PHE A 411 13.04 0.58 -14.40
N GLU A 412 13.92 -0.41 -14.22
CA GLU A 412 13.56 -1.74 -13.73
C GLU A 412 13.16 -1.75 -12.24
N SER A 413 13.69 -0.82 -11.44
CA SER A 413 13.34 -0.68 -10.03
C SER A 413 11.98 0.01 -9.85
N ILE A 414 11.66 1.01 -10.69
CA ILE A 414 10.38 1.74 -10.64
C ILE A 414 9.22 1.03 -11.36
N SER A 415 9.49 0.03 -12.20
CA SER A 415 8.46 -0.75 -12.92
C SER A 415 7.76 -1.79 -12.03
N LYS A 416 8.26 -2.01 -10.80
CA LYS A 416 7.83 -3.09 -9.90
C LYS A 416 7.49 -2.58 -8.50
N ILE A 417 6.73 -3.39 -7.76
CA ILE A 417 6.50 -3.25 -6.32
C ILE A 417 7.40 -4.25 -5.59
N HIS A 418 8.33 -3.73 -4.81
CA HIS A 418 9.32 -4.51 -4.06
C HIS A 418 8.75 -4.97 -2.71
N TYR A 419 9.16 -6.17 -2.28
CA TYR A 419 8.81 -6.76 -1.00
C TYR A 419 9.84 -7.82 -0.60
N ILE A 420 9.82 -8.25 0.66
CA ILE A 420 10.75 -9.28 1.17
C ILE A 420 10.35 -10.65 0.60
N LYS A 421 11.13 -11.18 -0.35
CA LYS A 421 10.96 -12.55 -0.84
C LYS A 421 11.43 -13.58 0.19
N LEU A 422 10.89 -14.80 0.06
CA LEU A 422 11.30 -15.97 0.86
C LEU A 422 12.47 -16.72 0.21
N ASP A 423 12.58 -16.66 -1.12
CA ASP A 423 13.72 -17.16 -1.87
C ASP A 423 14.94 -16.23 -1.76
N SER A 424 16.05 -16.65 -2.38
CA SER A 424 17.30 -15.89 -2.44
C SER A 424 17.49 -15.14 -3.76
N SER A 425 16.44 -14.81 -4.53
CA SER A 425 16.61 -14.12 -5.82
C SER A 425 17.12 -12.69 -5.63
N ASP A 426 16.62 -12.00 -4.60
CA ASP A 426 16.92 -10.58 -4.35
C ASP A 426 17.75 -10.38 -3.07
N SER A 427 17.47 -11.17 -2.02
CA SER A 427 18.16 -11.06 -0.74
C SER A 427 17.92 -12.27 0.16
N TYR A 428 18.95 -12.67 0.92
CA TYR A 428 18.83 -13.71 1.94
C TYR A 428 18.05 -13.29 3.20
N ILE A 429 17.67 -12.01 3.33
CA ILE A 429 17.02 -11.46 4.54
C ILE A 429 15.77 -12.25 4.93
N GLY A 430 14.82 -12.46 4.01
CA GLY A 430 13.57 -13.17 4.30
C GLY A 430 13.77 -14.63 4.70
N LEU A 431 14.64 -15.35 3.97
CA LEU A 431 14.99 -16.74 4.25
C LEU A 431 15.65 -16.90 5.64
N ILE A 432 16.64 -16.05 5.95
CA ILE A 432 17.35 -16.05 7.24
C ILE A 432 16.36 -15.77 8.38
N SER A 433 15.49 -14.77 8.23
CA SER A 433 14.47 -14.46 9.23
C SER A 433 13.54 -15.65 9.49
N VAL A 434 13.02 -16.32 8.47
CA VAL A 434 12.15 -17.50 8.66
C VAL A 434 12.90 -18.63 9.37
N ILE A 435 14.15 -18.93 8.99
CA ILE A 435 14.96 -19.95 9.66
C ILE A 435 15.13 -19.62 11.16
N ILE A 436 15.47 -18.37 11.49
CA ILE A 436 15.62 -17.91 12.88
C ILE A 436 14.30 -18.07 13.65
N ILE A 437 13.19 -17.58 13.10
CA ILE A 437 11.85 -17.65 13.72
C ILE A 437 11.43 -19.11 13.96
N SER A 438 11.61 -19.98 12.96
CA SER A 438 11.27 -21.40 13.05
C SER A 438 12.13 -22.14 14.08
N VAL A 439 13.45 -21.90 14.11
CA VAL A 439 14.35 -22.53 15.08
C VAL A 439 14.00 -22.11 16.51
N PHE A 440 13.83 -20.81 16.79
CA PHE A 440 13.46 -20.36 18.13
C PHE A 440 12.08 -20.88 18.54
N SER A 441 11.08 -20.85 17.65
CA SER A 441 9.74 -21.38 17.94
C SER A 441 9.77 -22.88 18.24
N LEU A 442 10.52 -23.66 17.45
CA LEU A 442 10.68 -25.09 17.66
C LEU A 442 11.38 -25.40 19.00
N LEU A 443 12.43 -24.66 19.36
CA LEU A 443 13.13 -24.82 20.65
C LEU A 443 12.21 -24.50 21.84
N MET A 444 11.40 -23.43 21.74
CA MET A 444 10.43 -23.08 22.78
C MET A 444 9.34 -24.15 22.93
N ILE A 445 8.81 -24.68 21.82
CA ILE A 445 7.78 -25.75 21.84
C ILE A 445 8.36 -27.07 22.37
N LEU A 446 9.54 -27.49 21.91
CA LEU A 446 10.19 -28.72 22.39
C LEU A 446 10.52 -28.68 23.89
N SER A 447 10.78 -27.49 24.44
CA SER A 447 11.05 -27.33 25.87
C SER A 447 9.86 -27.70 26.77
N LEU A 448 8.62 -27.70 26.25
CA LEU A 448 7.42 -28.11 26.98
C LEU A 448 7.46 -29.58 27.42
N ILE A 449 8.25 -30.43 26.76
CA ILE A 449 8.45 -31.84 27.15
C ILE A 449 8.96 -31.94 28.60
N VAL A 450 9.70 -30.94 29.09
CA VAL A 450 10.24 -30.89 30.46
C VAL A 450 9.14 -30.85 31.52
N LEU A 451 7.95 -30.32 31.21
CA LEU A 451 6.80 -30.27 32.13
C LEU A 451 6.26 -31.66 32.51
N PHE A 452 6.53 -32.67 31.68
CA PHE A 452 6.07 -34.06 31.88
C PHE A 452 7.15 -34.95 32.53
N ILE A 453 8.30 -34.38 32.90
CA ILE A 453 9.38 -35.11 33.59
C ILE A 453 9.22 -34.91 35.10
N GLU A 454 8.88 -35.98 35.84
CA GLU A 454 8.64 -35.95 37.29
C GLU A 454 9.73 -35.19 38.07
N ASN A 455 11.00 -35.50 37.79
CA ASN A 455 12.17 -34.88 38.43
C ASN A 455 12.33 -33.37 38.15
N MET A 456 11.57 -32.81 37.21
CA MET A 456 11.60 -31.38 36.84
C MET A 456 10.30 -30.66 37.22
N SER A 457 9.19 -31.38 37.44
CA SER A 457 7.89 -30.82 37.82
C SER A 457 7.92 -29.82 38.99
N PRO A 458 8.70 -30.02 40.08
CA PRO A 458 8.71 -29.09 41.23
C PRO A 458 9.15 -27.66 40.90
N TYR A 459 9.90 -27.45 39.81
CA TYR A 459 10.35 -26.11 39.40
C TYR A 459 9.24 -25.30 38.68
N PHE A 460 8.13 -25.93 38.32
CA PHE A 460 7.04 -25.36 37.52
C PHE A 460 5.72 -25.18 38.29
N GLU A 461 5.66 -25.52 39.58
CA GLU A 461 4.46 -25.49 40.45
C GLU A 461 3.69 -24.14 40.50
N PHE A 462 4.32 -23.03 40.10
CA PHE A 462 3.68 -21.74 40.00
C PHE A 462 2.42 -21.77 39.10
N LEU A 463 2.44 -22.48 37.98
CA LEU A 463 1.28 -22.66 37.09
C LEU A 463 1.05 -24.13 36.78
N SER A 464 -0.19 -24.48 36.42
CA SER A 464 -0.51 -25.81 35.89
C SER A 464 0.02 -25.96 34.45
N ILE A 465 0.27 -27.21 34.03
CA ILE A 465 0.91 -27.55 32.74
C ILE A 465 0.22 -26.89 31.54
N ASP A 466 -1.11 -26.88 31.51
CA ASP A 466 -1.91 -26.24 30.45
C ASP A 466 -1.72 -24.73 30.34
N LEU A 467 -1.47 -24.04 31.46
CA LEU A 467 -1.16 -22.61 31.48
C LEU A 467 0.27 -22.33 30.99
N TRP A 468 1.23 -23.20 31.30
CA TRP A 468 2.58 -23.11 30.73
C TRP A 468 2.58 -23.32 29.21
N ILE A 469 1.82 -24.30 28.72
CA ILE A 469 1.62 -24.51 27.28
C ILE A 469 1.02 -23.26 26.63
N LEU A 470 0.00 -22.65 27.24
CA LEU A 470 -0.63 -21.43 26.72
C LEU A 470 0.32 -20.23 26.67
N ILE A 471 1.17 -20.05 27.69
CA ILE A 471 2.23 -19.01 27.70
C ILE A 471 3.23 -19.22 26.56
N ILE A 472 3.75 -20.44 26.41
CA ILE A 472 4.71 -20.75 25.32
C ILE A 472 4.06 -20.52 23.95
N PHE A 473 2.81 -20.93 23.78
CA PHE A 473 2.06 -20.68 22.54
C PHE A 473 1.85 -19.18 22.28
N GLY A 474 1.58 -18.37 23.32
CA GLY A 474 1.48 -16.92 23.21
C GLY A 474 2.80 -16.24 22.80
N ILE A 475 3.91 -16.68 23.37
CA ILE A 475 5.26 -16.20 23.02
C ILE A 475 5.61 -16.56 21.57
N THR A 476 5.40 -17.80 21.14
CA THR A 476 5.68 -18.21 19.75
C THR A 476 4.75 -17.54 18.75
N THR A 477 3.49 -17.29 19.10
CA THR A 477 2.53 -16.53 18.27
C THR A 477 2.98 -15.09 18.10
N THR A 478 3.49 -14.46 19.17
CA THR A 478 4.08 -13.11 19.14
C THR A 478 5.28 -13.07 18.18
N LEU A 479 6.17 -14.06 18.24
CA LEU A 479 7.33 -14.16 17.35
C LEU A 479 6.93 -14.30 15.87
N CYS A 480 5.94 -15.15 15.58
CA CYS A 480 5.45 -15.41 14.23
C CYS A 480 4.80 -14.19 13.54
N SER A 481 4.47 -13.12 14.26
CA SER A 481 3.95 -11.87 13.67
C SER A 481 4.90 -11.26 12.62
N SER A 482 6.20 -11.49 12.73
CA SER A 482 7.21 -11.08 11.73
C SER A 482 7.06 -11.76 10.37
N ILE A 483 6.51 -12.98 10.30
CA ILE A 483 6.29 -13.72 9.05
C ILE A 483 5.26 -13.01 8.15
N THR A 484 4.32 -12.27 8.73
CA THR A 484 3.29 -11.52 7.97
C THR A 484 3.87 -10.40 7.11
N LEU A 485 5.12 -10.02 7.32
CA LEU A 485 5.85 -9.01 6.52
C LEU A 485 6.62 -9.62 5.33
N ILE A 486 6.50 -10.93 5.09
CA ILE A 486 7.17 -11.64 3.99
C ILE A 486 6.20 -11.88 2.82
N GLY A 487 6.71 -11.75 1.60
CA GLY A 487 5.94 -11.66 0.36
C GLY A 487 5.23 -10.31 0.23
N GLU A 488 4.40 -10.16 -0.79
CA GLU A 488 3.62 -8.94 -1.03
C GLU A 488 2.76 -8.58 0.19
N ILE A 489 2.80 -7.31 0.62
CA ILE A 489 1.98 -6.81 1.74
C ILE A 489 0.54 -6.60 1.27
N THR A 490 -0.41 -7.24 1.95
CA THR A 490 -1.85 -7.13 1.69
C THR A 490 -2.58 -6.67 2.94
N GLU A 491 -3.80 -6.14 2.80
CA GLU A 491 -4.63 -5.71 3.92
C GLU A 491 -4.82 -6.83 4.96
N ILE A 492 -5.00 -8.07 4.51
CA ILE A 492 -5.11 -9.27 5.34
C ILE A 492 -3.82 -9.48 6.15
N LYS A 493 -2.64 -9.40 5.53
CA LYS A 493 -1.35 -9.51 6.24
C LYS A 493 -1.17 -8.41 7.28
N CYS A 494 -1.58 -7.18 6.96
CA CYS A 494 -1.58 -6.06 7.91
C CYS A 494 -2.47 -6.36 9.14
N GLN A 495 -3.69 -6.89 8.94
CA GLN A 495 -4.53 -7.33 10.08
C GLN A 495 -3.90 -8.51 10.84
N MET A 496 -3.35 -9.51 10.15
CA MET A 496 -2.72 -10.67 10.77
C MET A 496 -1.52 -10.29 11.65
N LYS A 497 -0.72 -9.28 11.26
CA LYS A 497 0.37 -8.72 12.09
C LYS A 497 -0.15 -8.29 13.46
N ILE A 498 -1.20 -7.47 13.48
CA ILE A 498 -1.81 -6.95 14.70
C ILE A 498 -2.50 -8.05 15.49
N PHE A 499 -3.25 -8.93 14.83
CA PHE A 499 -3.93 -10.08 15.44
C PHE A 499 -2.95 -10.98 16.21
N LEU A 500 -1.84 -11.37 15.58
CA LEU A 500 -0.83 -12.25 16.17
C LEU A 500 -0.14 -11.59 17.39
N LEU A 501 0.18 -10.30 17.31
CA LEU A 501 0.71 -9.54 18.45
C LEU A 501 -0.32 -9.42 19.59
N SER A 502 -1.58 -9.12 19.25
CA SER A 502 -2.68 -8.95 20.21
C SER A 502 -2.93 -10.25 20.98
N ILE A 503 -3.14 -11.36 20.26
CA ILE A 503 -3.48 -12.65 20.84
C ILE A 503 -2.30 -13.31 21.55
N GLY A 504 -1.09 -13.14 21.03
CA GLY A 504 0.15 -13.61 21.67
C GLY A 504 0.38 -12.98 23.04
N LEU A 505 0.16 -11.66 23.16
CA LEU A 505 0.19 -10.96 24.44
C LEU A 505 -0.91 -11.43 25.39
N THR A 506 -2.14 -11.65 24.91
CA THR A 506 -3.25 -12.18 25.74
C THR A 506 -2.91 -13.55 26.30
N MET A 507 -2.45 -14.48 25.45
CA MET A 507 -2.08 -15.83 25.85
C MET A 507 -0.86 -15.88 26.79
N THR A 508 0.01 -14.85 26.75
CA THR A 508 1.14 -14.73 27.68
C THR A 508 0.74 -14.16 29.04
N ILE A 509 -0.09 -13.10 29.07
CA ILE A 509 -0.37 -12.34 30.30
C ILE A 509 -1.57 -12.87 31.10
N ILE A 510 -2.64 -13.34 30.46
CA ILE A 510 -3.87 -13.78 31.16
C ILE A 510 -3.65 -15.01 32.06
N PRO A 511 -2.82 -16.02 31.70
CA PRO A 511 -2.48 -17.11 32.62
C PRO A 511 -1.77 -16.65 33.91
N LEU A 512 -0.96 -15.58 33.81
CA LEU A 512 -0.29 -14.97 34.97
C LEU A 512 -1.33 -14.26 35.85
N GLN A 513 -2.21 -13.44 35.26
CA GLN A 513 -3.31 -12.80 35.99
C GLN A 513 -4.20 -13.80 36.72
N TYR A 514 -4.59 -14.89 36.06
CA TYR A 514 -5.37 -15.97 36.69
C TYR A 514 -4.69 -16.44 37.99
N LYS A 515 -3.38 -16.71 37.96
CA LYS A 515 -2.65 -17.19 39.14
C LYS A 515 -2.58 -16.15 40.24
N LEU A 516 -2.26 -14.89 39.91
CA LEU A 516 -2.18 -13.80 40.89
C LEU A 516 -3.55 -13.53 41.55
N ILE A 517 -4.65 -13.63 40.79
CA ILE A 517 -6.02 -13.49 41.32
C ILE A 517 -6.36 -14.66 42.26
N VAL A 518 -5.96 -15.88 41.94
CA VAL A 518 -6.18 -17.06 42.81
C VAL A 518 -5.32 -17.00 44.09
N ASN A 519 -4.15 -16.38 44.02
CA ASN A 519 -3.23 -16.17 45.15
C ASN A 519 -3.58 -14.94 46.03
N PHE A 520 -4.63 -14.19 45.72
CA PHE A 520 -4.96 -12.93 46.38
C PHE A 520 -5.04 -13.08 47.92
N PRO A 521 -4.40 -12.21 48.73
CA PRO A 521 -4.26 -12.43 50.18
C PRO A 521 -5.58 -12.53 50.95
N GLU A 522 -6.60 -11.79 50.54
CA GLU A 522 -7.93 -11.78 51.15
C GLU A 522 -8.91 -12.70 50.40
N LYS A 523 -9.59 -13.59 51.13
CA LYS A 523 -10.67 -14.42 50.56
C LYS A 523 -11.81 -13.52 50.07
N ASN A 524 -12.02 -13.49 48.76
CA ASN A 524 -13.06 -12.71 48.12
C ASN A 524 -13.81 -13.56 47.08
N GLY A 525 -15.07 -13.23 46.82
CA GLY A 525 -15.94 -14.02 45.95
C GLY A 525 -15.47 -14.08 44.49
N PHE A 526 -14.72 -13.09 44.02
CA PHE A 526 -14.16 -13.07 42.67
C PHE A 526 -12.99 -14.05 42.51
N SER A 527 -12.03 -14.05 43.44
CA SER A 527 -10.91 -15.01 43.44
C SER A 527 -11.39 -16.46 43.53
N GLU A 528 -12.38 -16.77 44.38
CA GLU A 528 -12.96 -18.11 44.45
C GLU A 528 -13.76 -18.48 43.19
N TRP A 529 -14.45 -17.52 42.55
CA TRP A 529 -15.09 -17.74 41.25
C TRP A 529 -14.06 -18.03 40.15
N VAL A 530 -12.99 -17.23 40.04
CA VAL A 530 -11.91 -17.43 39.06
C VAL A 530 -11.23 -18.79 39.26
N LYS A 531 -10.94 -19.18 40.51
CA LYS A 531 -10.39 -20.48 40.87
C LYS A 531 -11.30 -21.64 40.45
N LYS A 532 -12.62 -21.52 40.65
CA LYS A 532 -13.61 -22.54 40.27
C LYS A 532 -13.84 -22.62 38.76
N TYR A 533 -13.81 -21.48 38.06
CA TYR A 533 -14.15 -21.34 36.64
C TYR A 533 -12.96 -20.92 35.76
N LYS A 534 -11.76 -21.42 36.09
CA LYS A 534 -10.47 -21.15 35.41
C LYS A 534 -10.56 -21.01 33.88
N TYR A 535 -11.12 -22.00 33.20
CA TYR A 535 -11.20 -21.99 31.73
C TYR A 535 -12.14 -20.92 31.20
N ILE A 536 -13.25 -20.64 31.88
CA ILE A 536 -14.20 -19.58 31.49
C ILE A 536 -13.53 -18.21 31.61
N PHE A 537 -12.78 -17.97 32.69
CA PHE A 537 -12.00 -16.74 32.87
C PHE A 537 -11.01 -16.51 31.71
N ILE A 538 -10.22 -17.52 31.35
CA ILE A 538 -9.20 -17.40 30.29
C ILE A 538 -9.86 -17.23 28.91
N ILE A 539 -10.89 -18.03 28.61
CA ILE A 539 -11.63 -17.96 27.34
C ILE A 539 -12.30 -16.60 27.17
N PHE A 540 -12.79 -15.97 28.25
CA PHE A 540 -13.41 -14.64 28.20
C PHE A 540 -12.47 -13.55 27.65
N PHE A 541 -11.22 -13.46 28.15
CA PHE A 541 -10.24 -12.50 27.63
C PHE A 541 -9.79 -12.82 26.20
N ILE A 542 -9.68 -14.10 25.86
CA ILE A 542 -9.42 -14.53 24.47
C ILE A 542 -10.57 -14.11 23.54
N LEU A 543 -11.83 -14.31 23.95
CA LEU A 543 -13.00 -13.93 23.17
C LEU A 543 -13.11 -12.42 22.96
N ILE A 544 -12.80 -11.59 23.96
CA ILE A 544 -12.72 -10.12 23.79
C ILE A 544 -11.71 -9.76 22.70
N ASP A 545 -10.53 -10.39 22.73
CA ASP A 545 -9.45 -10.12 21.79
C ASP A 545 -9.80 -10.58 20.36
N LEU A 546 -10.45 -11.74 20.24
CA LEU A 546 -11.00 -12.25 18.98
C LEU A 546 -12.14 -11.36 18.45
N LEU A 547 -12.95 -10.74 19.31
CA LEU A 547 -14.00 -9.79 18.90
C LEU A 547 -13.39 -8.49 18.35
N LEU A 548 -12.46 -7.88 19.11
CA LEU A 548 -11.83 -6.61 18.74
C LEU A 548 -11.02 -6.73 17.43
N ASN A 549 -10.30 -7.83 17.23
CA ASN A 549 -9.58 -8.09 15.99
C ASN A 549 -10.49 -8.66 14.89
N GLY A 550 -11.52 -9.44 15.24
CA GLY A 550 -12.45 -10.07 14.28
C GLY A 550 -13.25 -9.07 13.46
N LEU A 551 -13.60 -7.93 14.06
CA LEU A 551 -14.24 -6.81 13.38
C LEU A 551 -13.38 -6.21 12.23
N SER A 552 -12.05 -6.43 12.22
CA SER A 552 -11.17 -6.02 11.10
C SER A 552 -11.43 -6.79 9.80
N PHE A 553 -11.95 -8.02 9.88
CA PHE A 553 -12.31 -8.81 8.71
C PHE A 553 -13.64 -8.38 8.08
N ILE A 554 -14.47 -7.60 8.80
CA ILE A 554 -15.67 -6.96 8.25
C ILE A 554 -15.30 -5.65 7.56
N LYS A 555 -14.38 -4.88 8.15
CA LYS A 555 -13.83 -3.65 7.56
C LYS A 555 -12.35 -3.48 7.96
N PRO A 556 -11.40 -3.50 7.01
CA PRO A 556 -9.98 -3.47 7.32
C PRO A 556 -9.58 -2.18 8.03
N TYR A 557 -8.87 -2.33 9.16
CA TYR A 557 -8.33 -1.22 9.95
C TYR A 557 -7.07 -0.59 9.33
N TYR A 558 -6.43 -1.33 8.43
CA TYR A 558 -5.20 -0.97 7.71
C TYR A 558 -5.39 -1.25 6.23
N ASN A 559 -4.92 -0.32 5.40
CA ASN A 559 -4.82 -0.48 3.96
C ASN A 559 -3.37 -0.83 3.61
N ALA A 560 -3.16 -1.57 2.52
CA ALA A 560 -1.83 -1.80 1.95
C ALA A 560 -1.50 -0.68 0.95
N ASN A 561 -0.92 0.40 1.44
CA ASN A 561 -0.64 1.59 0.64
C ASN A 561 0.73 1.51 -0.03
N ILE A 562 0.84 1.99 -1.27
CA ILE A 562 2.10 2.01 -2.02
C ILE A 562 2.90 3.26 -1.63
N VAL A 563 4.08 3.06 -1.07
CA VAL A 563 5.09 4.10 -0.85
C VAL A 563 5.91 4.24 -2.11
N PHE A 564 5.93 5.45 -2.67
CA PHE A 564 6.72 5.83 -3.83
C PHE A 564 7.95 6.62 -3.36
N THR A 565 9.12 5.98 -3.27
CA THR A 565 10.41 6.69 -3.08
C THR A 565 11.09 6.86 -4.43
N ASP A 566 12.08 7.73 -4.61
CA ASP A 566 12.74 7.89 -5.92
C ASP A 566 13.18 6.52 -6.50
N GLU A 567 13.99 5.79 -5.73
CA GLU A 567 14.64 4.55 -6.16
C GLU A 567 13.70 3.35 -6.35
N LEU A 568 12.65 3.21 -5.53
CA LEU A 568 11.83 2.00 -5.50
C LEU A 568 10.38 2.25 -5.01
N ASN A 569 9.48 1.33 -5.35
CA ASN A 569 8.10 1.34 -4.86
C ASN A 569 7.87 0.10 -3.98
N PHE A 570 7.15 0.22 -2.86
CA PHE A 570 6.82 -0.92 -1.99
C PHE A 570 5.50 -0.67 -1.25
N LYS A 571 4.88 -1.73 -0.71
CA LYS A 571 3.64 -1.62 0.07
C LYS A 571 3.92 -1.59 1.57
N THR A 572 3.24 -0.70 2.31
CA THR A 572 3.26 -0.62 3.78
C THR A 572 1.85 -0.68 4.35
N CYS A 573 1.74 -0.97 5.65
CA CYS A 573 0.46 -1.02 6.36
C CYS A 573 0.11 0.35 6.94
N GLU A 574 -0.80 1.10 6.31
CA GLU A 574 -1.25 2.42 6.79
C GLU A 574 -2.64 2.34 7.46
N LEU A 575 -2.84 3.09 8.55
CA LEU A 575 -4.10 3.12 9.31
C LEU A 575 -5.26 3.78 8.53
N ASN A 576 -6.33 3.01 8.30
CA ASN A 576 -7.49 3.43 7.52
C ASN A 576 -8.41 4.41 8.29
N ASN A 577 -8.36 5.70 7.90
CA ASN A 577 -9.32 6.74 8.29
C ASN A 577 -9.58 6.86 9.82
N SER A 578 -10.65 7.54 10.22
CA SER A 578 -11.05 7.66 11.63
C SER A 578 -11.48 6.34 12.27
N PHE A 579 -12.00 5.39 11.47
CA PHE A 579 -12.51 4.11 11.98
C PHE A 579 -11.39 3.19 12.47
N GLY A 580 -10.37 2.92 11.63
CA GLY A 580 -9.24 2.07 12.01
C GLY A 580 -8.49 2.62 13.24
N LYS A 581 -8.32 3.95 13.30
CA LYS A 581 -7.70 4.63 14.46
C LYS A 581 -8.47 4.38 15.76
N VAL A 582 -9.81 4.44 15.76
CA VAL A 582 -10.62 4.15 16.97
C VAL A 582 -10.44 2.69 17.41
N PHE A 583 -10.52 1.72 16.50
CA PHE A 583 -10.40 0.30 16.86
C PHE A 583 -9.00 -0.09 17.33
N ILE A 584 -7.95 0.43 16.70
CA ILE A 584 -6.56 0.20 17.14
C ILE A 584 -6.30 0.86 18.50
N ASN A 585 -6.84 2.06 18.75
CA ASN A 585 -6.78 2.67 20.08
C ASN A 585 -7.55 1.85 21.13
N LEU A 586 -8.69 1.24 20.79
CA LEU A 586 -9.41 0.32 21.70
C LEU A 586 -8.61 -0.94 22.01
N ILE A 587 -7.94 -1.54 21.02
CA ILE A 587 -7.04 -2.70 21.22
C ILE A 587 -5.87 -2.30 22.12
N ILE A 588 -5.19 -1.17 21.86
CA ILE A 588 -4.08 -0.68 22.69
C ILE A 588 -4.55 -0.40 24.13
N LEU A 589 -5.72 0.24 24.30
CA LEU A 589 -6.31 0.52 25.61
C LEU A 589 -6.64 -0.78 26.36
N TYR A 590 -7.18 -1.79 25.70
CA TYR A 590 -7.43 -3.11 26.27
C TYR A 590 -6.13 -3.78 26.76
N LYS A 591 -5.04 -3.74 25.98
CA LYS A 591 -3.72 -4.25 26.43
C LYS A 591 -3.15 -3.44 27.58
N PHE A 592 -3.28 -2.11 27.55
CA PHE A 592 -2.82 -1.25 28.64
C PHE A 592 -3.54 -1.55 29.95
N ILE A 593 -4.87 -1.65 29.95
CA ILE A 593 -5.67 -2.03 31.12
C ILE A 593 -5.27 -3.42 31.62
N THR A 594 -5.10 -4.38 30.71
CA THR A 594 -4.66 -5.74 31.04
C THR A 594 -3.30 -5.71 31.74
N LEU A 595 -2.29 -5.04 31.18
CA LEU A 595 -0.96 -4.93 31.81
C LEU A 595 -1.01 -4.19 33.16
N LEU A 596 -1.80 -3.12 33.29
CA LEU A 596 -1.97 -2.35 34.53
C LEU A 596 -2.59 -3.21 35.64
N VAL A 597 -3.60 -4.02 35.34
CA VAL A 597 -4.16 -5.00 36.28
C VAL A 597 -3.11 -6.01 36.73
N THR A 598 -2.26 -6.51 35.81
CA THR A 598 -1.17 -7.43 36.19
C THR A 598 -0.14 -6.75 37.09
N VAL A 599 0.25 -5.50 36.82
CA VAL A 599 1.16 -4.72 37.68
C VAL A 599 0.58 -4.53 39.08
N PHE A 600 -0.71 -4.19 39.18
CA PHE A 600 -1.41 -4.04 40.46
C PHE A 600 -1.44 -5.34 41.28
N LEU A 601 -1.72 -6.48 40.61
CA LEU A 601 -1.71 -7.79 41.25
C LEU A 601 -0.30 -8.22 41.69
N VAL A 602 0.72 -7.95 40.87
CA VAL A 602 2.15 -8.14 41.20
C VAL A 602 2.57 -7.32 42.42
N PHE A 603 2.09 -6.07 42.52
CA PHE A 603 2.36 -5.22 43.68
C PHE A 603 1.77 -5.80 44.97
N ILE A 604 0.60 -6.45 44.90
CA ILE A 604 -0.06 -7.08 46.05
C ILE A 604 0.67 -8.34 46.51
N GLU A 605 1.22 -9.16 45.59
CA GLU A 605 1.90 -10.43 45.94
C GLU A 605 3.40 -10.28 46.25
N TRP A 606 3.93 -9.05 46.22
CA TRP A 606 5.37 -8.74 46.11
C TRP A 606 6.30 -9.41 47.15
N ASN A 607 5.89 -9.48 48.42
CA ASN A 607 6.72 -10.01 49.51
C ASN A 607 6.34 -11.44 49.96
N ILE A 608 5.43 -12.13 49.27
CA ILE A 608 5.02 -13.49 49.64
C ILE A 608 6.15 -14.49 49.38
N LYS A 609 6.63 -15.16 50.43
CA LYS A 609 7.84 -16.01 50.39
C LYS A 609 7.74 -17.15 49.36
N SER A 610 6.57 -17.73 49.16
CA SER A 610 6.34 -18.89 48.27
C SER A 610 6.45 -18.56 46.79
N THR A 611 6.21 -17.31 46.38
CA THR A 611 6.16 -16.88 44.97
C THR A 611 7.14 -15.75 44.65
N PHE A 612 7.91 -15.28 45.63
CA PHE A 612 8.88 -14.17 45.55
C PHE A 612 9.74 -14.13 44.27
N TYR A 613 10.30 -15.26 43.84
CA TYR A 613 11.10 -15.30 42.61
C TYR A 613 10.22 -15.23 41.35
N ASP A 614 9.09 -15.94 41.33
CA ASP A 614 8.14 -15.92 40.20
C ASP A 614 7.60 -14.50 39.95
N ILE A 615 7.19 -13.78 41.01
CA ILE A 615 6.68 -12.41 40.91
C ILE A 615 7.71 -11.45 40.28
N ARG A 616 8.99 -11.58 40.64
CA ARG A 616 10.07 -10.77 40.04
C ARG A 616 10.24 -11.07 38.54
N PHE A 617 10.19 -12.33 38.15
CA PHE A 617 10.31 -12.73 36.75
C PHE A 617 9.07 -12.35 35.92
N VAL A 618 7.87 -12.47 36.48
CA VAL A 618 6.62 -11.93 35.90
C VAL A 618 6.75 -10.42 35.69
N THR A 619 7.33 -9.69 36.65
CA THR A 619 7.58 -8.24 36.51
C THR A 619 8.48 -7.92 35.32
N TYR A 620 9.57 -8.67 35.11
CA TYR A 620 10.45 -8.48 33.94
C TYR A 620 9.75 -8.80 32.61
N SER A 621 8.86 -9.81 32.58
CA SER A 621 8.01 -10.11 31.41
C SER A 621 7.01 -8.99 31.10
N ILE A 622 6.40 -8.39 32.13
CA ILE A 622 5.54 -7.22 31.97
C ILE A 622 6.33 -6.04 31.39
N TYR A 623 7.53 -5.75 31.90
CA TYR A 623 8.38 -4.68 31.36
C TYR A 623 8.79 -4.91 29.90
N SER A 624 9.13 -6.16 29.52
CA SER A 624 9.37 -6.54 28.12
C SER A 624 8.14 -6.26 27.25
N SER A 625 6.95 -6.64 27.74
CA SER A 625 5.68 -6.48 27.02
C SER A 625 5.28 -5.00 26.85
N ILE A 626 5.54 -4.15 27.86
CA ILE A 626 5.36 -2.70 27.77
C ILE A 626 6.34 -2.11 26.75
N LEU A 627 7.63 -2.51 26.79
CA LEU A 627 8.64 -2.05 25.85
C LEU A 627 8.28 -2.43 24.40
N LEU A 628 7.77 -3.64 24.16
CA LEU A 628 7.25 -4.06 22.86
C LEU A 628 6.18 -3.09 22.34
N ILE A 629 5.17 -2.79 23.16
CA ILE A 629 4.06 -1.90 22.75
C ILE A 629 4.59 -0.50 22.43
N VAL A 630 5.47 0.06 23.26
CA VAL A 630 6.04 1.40 23.05
C VAL A 630 6.88 1.45 21.77
N MET A 631 7.83 0.52 21.60
CA MET A 631 8.70 0.48 20.42
C MET A 631 7.92 0.19 19.13
N PHE A 632 6.91 -0.67 19.18
CA PHE A 632 6.05 -0.95 18.03
C PHE A 632 5.30 0.30 17.55
N ASN A 633 4.76 1.11 18.48
CA ASN A 633 4.14 2.38 18.13
C ASN A 633 5.16 3.39 17.57
N VAL A 634 6.38 3.45 18.10
CA VAL A 634 7.45 4.31 17.56
C VAL A 634 7.81 3.92 16.12
N ILE A 635 7.99 2.63 15.82
CA ILE A 635 8.30 2.15 14.46
C ILE A 635 7.17 2.54 13.48
N ASN A 636 5.91 2.36 13.86
CA ASN A 636 4.75 2.72 13.01
C ASN A 636 4.57 4.24 12.80
N ILE A 637 5.32 5.10 13.49
CA ILE A 637 5.32 6.57 13.30
C ILE A 637 6.46 7.01 12.34
N ILE A 638 7.47 6.18 12.14
CA ILE A 638 8.64 6.50 11.30
C ILE A 638 8.32 6.18 9.84
N ASN A 639 8.46 7.17 8.96
CA ASN A 639 8.41 6.95 7.53
C ASN A 639 9.76 6.40 7.05
N PHE A 640 9.79 5.11 6.68
CA PHE A 640 10.96 4.48 6.09
C PHE A 640 10.98 4.66 4.57
N ASN A 641 12.16 4.94 4.01
CA ASN A 641 12.37 4.99 2.55
C ASN A 641 12.77 3.62 1.96
N ASP A 642 13.01 2.62 2.82
CA ASP A 642 13.42 1.26 2.46
C ASP A 642 12.60 0.23 3.26
N TYR A 643 11.98 -0.70 2.54
CA TYR A 643 11.16 -1.77 3.10
C TYR A 643 11.99 -2.81 3.88
N LYS A 644 13.29 -2.97 3.57
CA LYS A 644 14.17 -3.90 4.30
C LYS A 644 14.44 -3.40 5.71
N THR A 645 14.62 -2.09 5.87
CA THR A 645 14.80 -1.44 7.17
C THR A 645 13.58 -1.60 8.08
N ASP A 646 12.36 -1.34 7.59
CA ASP A 646 11.13 -1.58 8.37
C ASP A 646 10.99 -3.06 8.76
N PHE A 647 11.19 -3.98 7.81
CA PHE A 647 11.15 -5.42 8.06
C PHE A 647 12.12 -5.86 9.16
N ILE A 648 13.39 -5.44 9.09
CA ILE A 648 14.43 -5.80 10.05
C ILE A 648 14.12 -5.25 11.44
N LEU A 649 13.66 -4.00 11.56
CA LEU A 649 13.34 -3.38 12.85
C LEU A 649 12.17 -4.08 13.54
N ASN A 650 11.09 -4.37 12.81
CA ASN A 650 9.97 -5.16 13.35
C ASN A 650 10.42 -6.58 13.75
N GLY A 651 11.20 -7.25 12.90
CA GLY A 651 11.71 -8.60 13.15
C GLY A 651 12.57 -8.69 14.42
N ILE A 652 13.52 -7.77 14.58
CA ILE A 652 14.38 -7.70 15.79
C ILE A 652 13.55 -7.41 17.04
N LEU A 653 12.58 -6.48 16.96
CA LEU A 653 11.72 -6.14 18.09
C LEU A 653 10.91 -7.36 18.59
N PHE A 654 10.29 -8.10 17.68
CA PHE A 654 9.49 -9.28 18.04
C PHE A 654 10.37 -10.44 18.51
N LEU A 655 11.57 -10.61 17.94
CA LEU A 655 12.55 -11.61 18.37
C LEU A 655 13.04 -11.35 19.81
N ILE A 656 13.47 -10.13 20.11
CA ILE A 656 13.96 -9.75 21.45
C ILE A 656 12.84 -9.95 22.48
N ASN A 657 11.64 -9.41 22.25
CA ASN A 657 10.55 -9.55 23.21
C ASN A 657 10.17 -11.02 23.46
N SER A 658 10.17 -11.86 22.43
CA SER A 658 9.79 -13.27 22.57
C SER A 658 10.85 -14.07 23.32
N ILE A 659 12.15 -13.83 23.03
CA ILE A 659 13.26 -14.44 23.77
C ILE A 659 13.28 -13.98 25.24
N SER A 660 13.10 -12.68 25.50
CA SER A 660 13.05 -12.13 26.86
C SER A 660 11.90 -12.74 27.67
N ASN A 661 10.68 -12.76 27.13
CA ASN A 661 9.54 -13.39 27.81
C ASN A 661 9.73 -14.89 28.04
N TYR A 662 10.31 -15.62 27.08
CA TYR A 662 10.64 -17.03 27.27
C TYR A 662 11.66 -17.24 28.40
N ILE A 663 12.75 -16.48 28.42
CA ILE A 663 13.80 -16.57 29.46
C ILE A 663 13.23 -16.25 30.84
N PHE A 664 12.45 -15.17 30.95
CA PHE A 664 11.88 -14.74 32.24
C PHE A 664 10.80 -15.70 32.75
N LEU A 665 9.88 -16.18 31.91
CA LEU A 665 8.77 -17.00 32.39
C LEU A 665 9.12 -18.49 32.52
N PHE A 666 9.94 -19.04 31.61
CA PHE A 666 10.14 -20.49 31.49
C PHE A 666 11.62 -20.92 31.49
N GLY A 667 12.49 -20.21 30.75
CA GLY A 667 13.88 -20.60 30.54
C GLY A 667 14.75 -20.58 31.81
N ASN A 668 14.48 -19.65 32.73
CA ASN A 668 15.08 -19.62 34.06
C ASN A 668 14.75 -20.87 34.90
N LYS A 669 13.49 -21.33 34.90
CA LYS A 669 13.03 -22.54 35.60
C LYS A 669 13.70 -23.78 35.04
N LEU A 670 13.79 -23.86 33.71
CA LEU A 670 14.51 -24.91 32.99
C LEU A 670 16.00 -24.93 33.41
N PHE A 671 16.67 -23.76 33.44
CA PHE A 671 18.05 -23.65 33.91
C PHE A 671 18.23 -24.10 35.38
N PHE A 672 17.37 -23.63 36.30
CA PHE A 672 17.42 -24.04 37.70
C PHE A 672 17.17 -25.54 37.89
N ALA A 673 16.23 -26.11 37.13
CA ALA A 673 15.93 -27.53 37.16
C ALA A 673 17.16 -28.36 36.72
N PHE A 674 17.80 -28.01 35.61
CA PHE A 674 19.02 -28.70 35.15
C PHE A 674 20.21 -28.54 36.11
N MET A 675 20.43 -27.35 36.67
CA MET A 675 21.53 -27.10 37.61
C MET A 675 21.33 -27.84 38.94
N LYS A 676 20.13 -27.77 39.55
CA LYS A 676 19.86 -28.42 40.85
C LYS A 676 19.64 -29.94 40.72
N LYS A 677 19.25 -30.47 39.57
CA LYS A 677 19.15 -31.93 39.33
C LYS A 677 20.48 -32.67 39.56
N LYS A 678 21.63 -32.04 39.29
CA LYS A 678 22.95 -32.60 39.64
C LYS A 678 23.09 -32.79 41.17
N ASN A 679 22.66 -31.80 41.95
CA ASN A 679 22.75 -31.84 43.41
C ASN A 679 21.74 -32.78 44.06
N VAL A 680 20.52 -32.91 43.51
CA VAL A 680 19.53 -33.89 44.02
C VAL A 680 20.04 -35.33 43.83
N LYS A 681 20.68 -35.63 42.70
CA LYS A 681 21.29 -36.95 42.47
C LYS A 681 22.42 -37.25 43.46
N ILE A 682 23.26 -36.25 43.76
CA ILE A 682 24.33 -36.36 44.78
C ILE A 682 23.75 -36.49 46.19
N ALA A 683 22.72 -35.72 46.53
CA ALA A 683 22.05 -35.81 47.84
C ALA A 683 21.37 -37.17 48.05
N PHE A 684 20.81 -37.76 46.99
CA PHE A 684 20.24 -39.11 47.03
C PHE A 684 21.33 -40.18 47.21
N ILE A 685 22.46 -40.08 46.50
CA ILE A 685 23.63 -40.96 46.68
C ILE A 685 24.19 -40.85 48.10
N ASN A 686 24.37 -39.63 48.62
CA ASN A 686 24.87 -39.40 49.98
C ASN A 686 23.89 -39.92 51.04
N LYS A 687 22.57 -39.80 50.81
CA LYS A 687 21.54 -40.32 51.73
C LYS A 687 21.50 -41.86 51.74
N ILE A 688 21.85 -42.50 50.62
CA ILE A 688 22.04 -43.96 50.55
C ILE A 688 23.34 -44.37 51.25
N ASN A 689 24.47 -43.73 50.93
CA ASN A 689 25.77 -44.04 51.56
C ASN A 689 25.73 -43.88 53.09
N ASN A 690 25.13 -42.80 53.61
CA ASN A 690 24.97 -42.61 55.06
C ASN A 690 24.10 -43.69 55.72
N HIS A 691 23.23 -44.37 54.97
CA HIS A 691 22.39 -45.46 55.47
C HIS A 691 23.06 -46.84 55.38
N PHE A 692 24.17 -46.95 54.63
CA PHE A 692 25.02 -48.14 54.54
C PHE A 692 26.25 -48.07 55.46
N ILE A 693 26.74 -46.87 55.78
CA ILE A 693 27.97 -46.70 56.59
C ILE A 693 27.64 -46.67 58.10
N ASN A 694 26.48 -46.17 58.52
CA ASN A 694 26.16 -45.97 59.95
C ASN A 694 25.61 -47.22 60.68
N ASN A 695 25.75 -48.42 60.12
CA ASN A 695 25.23 -49.66 60.72
C ASN A 695 26.31 -50.58 61.31
N ASP A 696 27.59 -50.32 61.01
CA ASP A 696 28.73 -51.08 61.54
C ASP A 696 29.70 -50.10 62.22
N GLU A 697 30.25 -50.51 63.37
CA GLU A 697 31.30 -49.83 64.16
C GLU A 697 30.86 -48.61 65.03
N GLU A 698 30.26 -48.93 66.19
CA GLU A 698 30.58 -48.22 67.44
C GLU A 698 31.99 -48.66 67.91
N GLU A 699 32.93 -47.73 68.14
CA GLU A 699 33.90 -47.75 69.28
C GLU A 699 34.89 -46.54 69.27
N GLU A 700 35.11 -46.00 70.47
CA GLU A 700 36.27 -45.29 71.05
C GLU A 700 37.09 -44.15 70.37
N GLU A 701 37.23 -43.09 71.18
CA GLU A 701 38.43 -42.27 71.49
C GLU A 701 39.10 -41.26 70.53
N GLU A 702 39.82 -40.36 71.21
CA GLU A 702 40.31 -39.03 70.87
C GLU A 702 41.44 -38.99 69.82
N SER A 703 41.53 -37.90 69.05
CA SER A 703 42.42 -36.77 69.41
C SER A 703 42.73 -35.77 68.27
N SER A 704 42.58 -34.47 68.61
CA SER A 704 43.43 -33.30 68.26
C SER A 704 44.06 -33.16 66.85
N THR A 705 44.01 -31.99 66.19
CA THR A 705 44.68 -30.76 66.68
C THR A 705 44.37 -29.50 65.83
N LYS A 706 44.08 -28.37 66.54
CA LYS A 706 44.68 -27.00 66.37
C LYS A 706 44.47 -26.20 65.06
N ASN A 707 44.39 -24.86 65.02
CA ASN A 707 44.67 -23.78 65.99
C ASN A 707 43.78 -22.53 65.73
N TYR A 708 43.42 -21.79 66.79
CA TYR A 708 43.21 -20.32 66.77
C TYR A 708 44.55 -19.61 67.13
N PRO A 709 44.77 -18.32 66.79
CA PRO A 709 44.65 -17.23 67.81
C PRO A 709 44.33 -15.79 67.25
N VAL A 710 43.72 -14.85 68.03
CA VAL A 710 44.30 -13.60 68.66
C VAL A 710 44.74 -12.48 67.68
N ASN A 711 44.42 -11.16 67.77
CA ASN A 711 43.69 -10.29 68.74
C ASN A 711 43.19 -8.96 68.05
N THR A 712 43.16 -7.75 68.66
CA THR A 712 42.06 -7.06 69.41
C THR A 712 42.29 -5.52 69.51
N ILE A 713 41.27 -4.71 69.88
CA ILE A 713 41.35 -3.33 70.48
C ILE A 713 41.74 -2.20 69.47
N SER A 714 41.29 -0.92 69.49
CA SER A 714 40.91 0.12 70.51
C SER A 714 40.04 1.24 69.84
N THR A 715 39.35 2.22 70.47
CA THR A 715 39.01 2.60 71.87
C THR A 715 37.98 3.76 71.89
N ASN A 716 37.09 3.78 72.89
CA ASN A 716 36.53 4.95 73.63
C ASN A 716 35.71 6.02 72.85
N LYS A 717 34.76 6.78 73.45
CA LYS A 717 34.58 7.17 74.87
C LYS A 717 33.13 7.68 75.15
N ASP A 718 32.60 7.41 76.36
CA ASP A 718 31.73 8.23 77.27
C ASP A 718 30.68 9.25 76.73
N ASN A 719 29.53 9.55 77.35
CA ASN A 719 28.86 9.12 78.61
C ASN A 719 27.42 9.73 78.68
N ASN A 720 26.50 9.12 79.46
CA ASN A 720 25.44 9.74 80.29
C ASN A 720 24.37 10.72 79.65
N ASN A 721 23.12 10.88 80.12
CA ASN A 721 22.41 10.39 81.32
C ASN A 721 20.87 10.56 81.24
N ASN A 722 20.16 9.89 82.16
CA ASN A 722 18.88 10.27 82.83
C ASN A 722 17.54 10.45 82.08
N SER A 723 16.72 9.42 82.18
CA SER A 723 15.42 9.37 82.90
C SER A 723 14.62 10.65 83.23
N ASN A 724 13.31 10.62 82.92
CA ASN A 724 12.17 10.75 83.87
C ASN A 724 10.86 10.38 83.13
N TYR A 725 9.96 9.57 83.71
CA TYR A 725 8.72 9.96 84.44
C TYR A 725 7.83 10.97 83.67
N ASP A 726 6.50 10.81 83.56
CA ASP A 726 5.59 9.96 84.33
C ASP A 726 4.29 9.60 83.57
N SER A 727 3.52 8.71 84.19
CA SER A 727 2.13 8.30 83.94
C SER A 727 1.11 9.42 83.68
N ASN A 728 0.10 9.14 82.84
CA ASN A 728 -1.29 8.96 83.30
C ASN A 728 -2.24 8.47 82.19
N THR A 729 -3.26 7.73 82.61
CA THR A 729 -4.35 7.15 81.80
C THR A 729 -5.41 8.18 81.41
N PHE A 730 -6.14 7.94 80.31
CA PHE A 730 -7.59 8.16 80.27
C PHE A 730 -8.26 7.27 79.21
N ASP A 731 -9.47 6.82 79.52
CA ASP A 731 -10.20 5.76 78.82
C ASP A 731 -10.89 6.16 77.50
N GLU A 732 -11.18 5.12 76.72
CA GLU A 732 -12.20 4.96 75.69
C GLU A 732 -12.90 6.20 75.09
N GLN A 733 -12.69 6.40 73.79
CA GLN A 733 -13.83 6.65 72.89
C GLN A 733 -13.76 5.77 71.64
N ASN A 734 -14.86 5.04 71.40
CA ASN A 734 -15.09 4.25 70.20
C ASN A 734 -15.03 5.12 68.94
N THR A 735 -13.96 4.99 68.15
CA THR A 735 -14.01 5.28 66.72
C THR A 735 -13.42 4.11 65.94
N SER A 736 -14.28 3.43 65.17
CA SER A 736 -13.86 2.39 64.25
C SER A 736 -12.86 2.97 63.24
N PRO A 737 -11.64 2.41 63.09
CA PRO A 737 -10.77 2.83 62.02
C PRO A 737 -11.39 2.36 60.70
N VAL A 738 -11.96 3.30 59.94
CA VAL A 738 -12.13 3.13 58.50
C VAL A 738 -10.72 2.98 57.93
N THR A 739 -10.25 1.73 57.85
CA THR A 739 -8.97 1.40 57.24
C THR A 739 -9.03 1.87 55.80
N SER A 740 -8.27 2.92 55.49
CA SER A 740 -8.27 3.47 54.15
C SER A 740 -7.87 2.37 53.17
N LEU A 741 -8.47 2.39 51.97
CA LEU A 741 -8.23 1.35 50.98
C LEU A 741 -6.72 1.25 50.65
N ILE A 742 -6.02 2.37 50.74
CA ILE A 742 -4.56 2.49 50.64
C ILE A 742 -3.83 1.75 51.78
N SER A 743 -4.24 1.90 53.05
CA SER A 743 -3.56 1.20 54.16
C SER A 743 -3.75 -0.32 54.09
N LYS A 744 -4.89 -0.80 53.61
CA LYS A 744 -5.08 -2.24 53.31
C LYS A 744 -4.14 -2.73 52.20
N LEU A 745 -4.03 -2.00 51.08
CA LEU A 745 -3.15 -2.36 49.97
C LEU A 745 -1.68 -2.40 50.37
N VAL A 746 -1.23 -1.45 51.20
CA VAL A 746 0.13 -1.43 51.77
C VAL A 746 0.37 -2.65 52.68
N ASN A 747 -0.61 -3.01 53.51
CA ASN A 747 -0.51 -4.21 54.35
C ASN A 747 -0.43 -5.50 53.53
N TYR A 748 -1.14 -5.60 52.40
CA TYR A 748 -1.01 -6.74 51.49
C TYR A 748 0.37 -6.78 50.82
N HIS A 749 0.88 -5.65 50.33
CA HIS A 749 2.22 -5.56 49.74
C HIS A 749 3.31 -6.09 50.68
N PHE A 750 3.22 -5.80 51.98
CA PHE A 750 4.17 -6.26 53.00
C PHE A 750 3.83 -7.62 53.64
N ALA A 751 2.77 -8.30 53.20
CA ALA A 751 2.45 -9.64 53.69
C ALA A 751 3.50 -10.66 53.22
N THR A 752 3.96 -11.53 54.13
CA THR A 752 5.02 -12.51 53.83
C THR A 752 4.50 -13.95 53.70
N GLU A 753 3.25 -14.21 54.09
CA GLU A 753 2.57 -15.51 54.08
C GLU A 753 1.13 -15.33 53.58
N THR A 754 0.60 -16.32 52.85
CA THR A 754 -0.80 -16.31 52.38
C THR A 754 -1.76 -16.68 53.51
N SER A 755 -3.00 -16.18 53.45
CA SER A 755 -4.05 -16.43 54.45
C SER A 755 -4.43 -17.92 54.61
N SER A 756 -4.01 -18.79 53.69
CA SER A 756 -4.13 -20.25 53.82
C SER A 756 -3.35 -20.83 55.01
N VAL A 757 -2.23 -20.21 55.41
CA VAL A 757 -1.35 -20.71 56.49
C VAL A 757 -1.93 -20.47 57.90
N TYR A 758 -2.75 -19.42 58.06
CA TYR A 758 -3.46 -19.16 59.32
C TYR A 758 -4.50 -20.26 59.60
N SER A 759 -5.24 -20.68 58.57
CA SER A 759 -6.24 -21.75 58.68
C SER A 759 -5.64 -23.11 59.03
N SER A 760 -4.44 -23.45 58.54
CA SER A 760 -3.80 -24.74 58.87
C SER A 760 -3.33 -24.78 60.32
N LYS A 761 -2.79 -23.68 60.86
CA LYS A 761 -2.35 -23.62 62.27
C LYS A 761 -3.51 -23.75 63.25
N GLU A 762 -4.67 -23.14 62.98
CA GLU A 762 -5.87 -23.31 63.83
C GLU A 762 -6.45 -24.73 63.78
N ILE A 763 -6.40 -25.40 62.62
CA ILE A 763 -6.87 -26.79 62.51
C ILE A 763 -5.93 -27.74 63.26
N GLU A 764 -4.62 -27.52 63.17
CA GLU A 764 -3.61 -28.35 63.84
C GLU A 764 -3.63 -28.18 65.37
N THR A 765 -3.83 -26.96 65.91
CA THR A 765 -4.04 -26.77 67.35
C THR A 765 -5.36 -27.38 67.84
N ASN A 766 -6.47 -27.21 67.12
CA ASN A 766 -7.74 -27.83 67.52
C ASN A 766 -7.69 -29.36 67.50
N TYR A 767 -6.98 -29.97 66.54
CA TYR A 767 -6.82 -31.43 66.47
C TYR A 767 -5.96 -32.00 67.62
N ILE A 768 -4.90 -31.29 68.01
CA ILE A 768 -4.07 -31.64 69.17
C ILE A 768 -4.86 -31.47 70.48
N GLN A 769 -5.70 -30.44 70.58
CA GLN A 769 -6.47 -30.14 71.78
C GLN A 769 -7.65 -31.11 71.98
N SER A 770 -8.31 -31.57 70.90
CA SER A 770 -9.36 -32.61 70.99
C SER A 770 -8.79 -33.98 71.34
N LYS A 771 -7.63 -34.36 70.80
CA LYS A 771 -7.00 -35.66 71.11
C LYS A 771 -6.59 -35.76 72.59
N LYS A 772 -6.11 -34.66 73.17
CA LYS A 772 -5.76 -34.56 74.61
C LYS A 772 -6.96 -34.62 75.56
N MET A 773 -8.19 -34.36 75.08
CA MET A 773 -9.41 -34.54 75.89
C MET A 773 -9.95 -35.97 75.86
N MET A 774 -9.75 -36.72 74.76
CA MET A 774 -10.17 -38.14 74.71
C MET A 774 -9.29 -39.04 75.60
N GLU A 775 -7.97 -38.87 75.58
CA GLU A 775 -7.03 -39.69 76.38
C GLU A 775 -7.19 -39.54 77.90
N ILE A 776 -7.92 -38.52 78.38
CA ILE A 776 -8.23 -38.32 79.81
C ILE A 776 -9.56 -39.00 80.23
N SER A 777 -10.40 -39.40 79.26
CA SER A 777 -11.71 -40.03 79.53
C SER A 777 -11.71 -41.56 79.62
N GLU A 778 -10.63 -42.24 79.22
CA GLU A 778 -10.54 -43.71 79.22
C GLU A 778 -9.80 -44.33 80.44
N ILE A 779 -9.42 -43.52 81.43
CA ILE A 779 -8.86 -44.02 82.71
C ILE A 779 -9.86 -43.81 83.86
N LYS A 780 -11.07 -44.36 83.69
CA LYS A 780 -12.01 -44.69 84.78
C LYS A 780 -13.23 -45.50 84.30
N ILE A 781 -13.06 -46.81 84.16
CA ILE A 781 -14.00 -47.90 84.49
C ILE A 781 -13.19 -49.21 84.54
#